data_AF-A0AAW1X9P5-F1
#
_entry.id   AF-A0AAW1X9P5-F1
#
_cell.length_a   1.000
_cell.length_b   1.000
_cell.length_c   1.000
_cell.angle_alpha   90.00
_cell.angle_beta   90.00
_cell.angle_gamma   90.00
#
_symmetry.space_group_name_H-M   'P 1'
#
loop_
_entity.id
_entity.type
_entity.pdbx_description
1 polymer ?
#
loop_
_entity_poly.entity_id
_entity_poly.type
_entity_poly.pdbx_seq_one_letter_code
_entity_poly.pdbx_strand_id
1 'polypeptide(L)'
;MAGNEWINGYLEAILDTGATAIEEQKPTPVNLREGGHFNPTKYFVEEVVTGVDESDLYRTWIKVVATRNTRERSSRLENMCWRIWHLTRKKKQLEWEELQRSANRRWEWEQGRRDATEDMSEDLSEGEKGDGLGEMLQCETPRKKFQRNVSNLEVWSDDKKEKKLYLILISLHGLVRGENMELGRDSDTGGQVKYVVELARALARMPGVYRVDLFTRQVSSPEVDWSYGEPTEMITAGPEDGDGDLGESSGAYIIRIPFGPRDQYLSKEVLWPHIQEFVDGALAHILNMSKVLGEQIGRGQPVWPYVIHGHYADAGDSAALLSGALNVPMVLTGHSLGRNKLEQLIKQGRQSKEDINSTYKIMRRIEAEELSLDAAELVITSTKQEIEEQWGLYDGFDVKLEKVLRARARRGVNCHGRYMPRMVVIPPGMDFSSVMVQEDAPDADGELNQLMGGTDGSSSPKAIPVIWSEVMRFLTNPHKPMILALSRPDPKKNITTLLKAFGESRPLRELANLTLIMGNRDYIDEMSTGNATVLTTVLKMIDKYDLYGQVAYPKHHKQSDVPDIYRLAAKTKGVFINPALVEPFGLTLIEAAAHGLPLVATKNGGPVDIHRALNNGLLVDPHDQQSIANALLKLLSEKNLWVDCRNNGWKNIHLFSWPEHCRTYLTRVAACRMRHPQWQTDTPEDEMAAEESFNDSLKDVQDMSLRLSVDGDKSSLYESLDMSAASGDHEVQDQVKRVLSKINKPDSGPKDHEDGNKLLDNVASKYPLLRRRRKLIVIALDCYDTSGAPEKKMIQVVQEIFKAVRLDSQSARFTGFALLTAMPASETVEFLASGRIQANEFDALVCSSGSEVYYPGTYTEEDGKLFPDPDYSSHIDYRWGCEGLKKTIWKLLNASDGERKSVSSSHIEEDLKSSNAHCISYLIKDASKARKVDDLRQKLRMRGLRCHPMYCRSSTRMQIVPLLASRAQALRYLFVRWRMNVANMYVFLGESGDTDYEEMIAGTHKTIIMKGVVGKGSEELLRTSGSYLRDDIVPPQSPLVAIVNGEAPRADEIANALKQVAKSAAGM
;
A
#
# COMPACT_ATOMS: atom_id res chain seq x y z
N MET A 1 -38.37 44.72 60.67
CA MET A 1 -38.44 44.00 59.39
C MET A 1 -37.66 44.78 58.34
N ALA A 2 -36.34 44.67 58.37
CA ALA A 2 -35.44 45.15 57.34
C ALA A 2 -34.33 44.09 57.20
N GLY A 3 -34.00 43.71 55.97
CA GLY A 3 -32.78 42.95 55.65
C GLY A 3 -32.99 41.46 55.38
N ASN A 4 -33.40 41.13 54.14
CA ASN A 4 -33.03 39.91 53.41
C ASN A 4 -33.19 40.13 51.88
N GLU A 5 -33.04 41.36 51.39
CA GLU A 5 -33.14 41.68 49.94
C GLU A 5 -32.11 40.91 49.10
N TRP A 6 -30.94 40.61 49.69
CA TRP A 6 -29.90 39.82 49.05
C TRP A 6 -30.34 38.37 48.77
N ILE A 7 -31.19 37.76 49.62
CA ILE A 7 -31.72 36.40 49.39
C ILE A 7 -32.64 36.40 48.16
N ASN A 8 -33.45 37.45 48.00
CA ASN A 8 -34.31 37.59 46.82
C ASN A 8 -33.47 37.72 45.55
N GLY A 9 -32.36 38.47 45.59
CA GLY A 9 -31.43 38.57 44.46
C GLY A 9 -30.81 37.22 44.07
N TYR A 10 -30.42 36.38 45.03
CA TYR A 10 -29.92 35.02 44.72
C TYR A 10 -31.04 34.07 44.25
N LEU A 11 -32.25 34.18 44.80
CA LEU A 11 -33.40 33.41 44.36
C LEU A 11 -33.76 33.75 42.91
N GLU A 12 -33.80 35.03 42.55
CA GLU A 12 -33.99 35.48 41.17
C GLU A 12 -32.89 34.96 40.26
N ALA A 13 -31.61 35.04 40.67
CA ALA A 13 -30.49 34.54 39.88
C ALA A 13 -30.51 33.00 39.70
N ILE A 14 -30.98 32.24 40.70
CA ILE A 14 -31.14 30.77 40.62
C ILE A 14 -32.34 30.42 39.73
N LEU A 15 -33.45 31.15 39.84
CA LEU A 15 -34.63 30.95 38.99
C LEU A 15 -34.34 31.31 37.53
N ASP A 16 -33.58 32.37 37.26
CA ASP A 16 -33.10 32.72 35.90
C ASP A 16 -32.22 31.63 35.30
N THR A 17 -31.41 30.93 36.11
CA THR A 17 -30.68 29.75 35.62
C THR A 17 -31.61 28.57 35.31
N GLY A 18 -32.73 28.41 36.02
CA GLY A 18 -33.68 27.30 35.87
C GLY A 18 -34.81 27.50 34.85
N ALA A 19 -35.15 28.74 34.47
CA ALA A 19 -36.36 29.10 33.71
C ALA A 19 -36.42 28.62 32.25
N THR A 20 -35.48 27.78 31.79
CA THR A 20 -35.44 27.27 30.41
C THR A 20 -35.29 25.75 30.28
N ALA A 21 -35.23 24.99 31.38
CA ALA A 21 -34.94 23.55 31.33
C ALA A 21 -35.98 22.64 32.00
N ILE A 22 -37.13 23.16 32.48
CA ILE A 22 -38.18 22.35 33.10
C ILE A 22 -39.56 22.79 32.58
N GLU A 23 -39.77 22.69 31.27
CA GLU A 23 -41.10 22.48 30.71
C GLU A 23 -41.10 21.14 30.00
N GLU A 24 -41.08 20.05 30.78
CA GLU A 24 -41.78 18.82 30.44
C GLU A 24 -41.78 17.87 31.65
N GLN A 25 -42.99 17.56 32.11
CA GLN A 25 -43.33 16.52 33.09
C GLN A 25 -42.94 16.75 34.56
N LYS A 26 -43.76 17.53 35.29
CA LYS A 26 -44.24 17.18 36.65
C LYS A 26 -45.43 18.05 37.08
N PRO A 27 -46.29 17.55 37.98
CA PRO A 27 -47.62 18.11 38.26
C PRO A 27 -47.55 19.42 39.04
N THR A 28 -48.58 20.24 38.83
CA THR A 28 -48.86 21.55 39.44
C THR A 28 -48.39 21.66 40.90
N PRO A 29 -47.53 22.65 41.24
CA PRO A 29 -47.20 22.92 42.64
C PRO A 29 -48.44 23.45 43.37
N VAL A 30 -48.70 22.84 44.52
CA VAL A 30 -49.78 23.14 45.47
C VAL A 30 -49.82 24.64 45.78
N ASN A 31 -51.04 25.21 45.74
CA ASN A 31 -51.42 26.58 46.10
C ASN A 31 -50.48 27.30 47.09
N LEU A 32 -49.62 28.18 46.59
CA LEU A 32 -48.94 29.23 47.37
C LEU A 32 -49.65 30.60 47.26
N ARG A 33 -50.91 30.63 46.79
CA ARG A 33 -51.70 31.85 46.58
C ARG A 33 -53.02 31.93 47.36
N GLU A 34 -53.16 31.21 48.47
CA GLU A 34 -54.25 31.44 49.41
C GLU A 34 -53.77 32.19 50.65
N GLY A 35 -54.04 33.51 50.67
CA GLY A 35 -54.22 34.29 51.89
C GLY A 35 -53.14 34.21 52.97
N GLY A 36 -51.86 34.37 52.63
CA GLY A 36 -50.77 34.51 53.61
C GLY A 36 -49.46 34.86 52.93
N HIS A 37 -48.69 35.79 53.49
CA HIS A 37 -47.47 36.34 52.88
C HIS A 37 -46.52 35.25 52.36
N PHE A 38 -46.07 35.38 51.10
CA PHE A 38 -44.99 34.55 50.53
C PHE A 38 -43.77 34.65 51.45
N ASN A 39 -43.28 33.51 51.94
CA ASN A 39 -42.06 33.44 52.74
C ASN A 39 -40.92 32.91 51.85
N PRO A 40 -40.03 33.78 51.33
CA PRO A 40 -38.94 33.38 50.44
C PRO A 40 -38.03 32.33 51.06
N THR A 41 -37.87 32.39 52.39
CA THR A 41 -37.03 31.47 53.16
C THR A 41 -37.61 30.05 53.14
N LYS A 42 -38.94 29.90 53.19
CA LYS A 42 -39.59 28.59 53.20
C LYS A 42 -39.49 27.94 51.81
N TYR A 43 -39.76 28.71 50.76
CA TYR A 43 -39.60 28.26 49.37
C TYR A 43 -38.17 27.84 49.05
N PHE A 44 -37.18 28.66 49.44
CA PHE A 44 -35.77 28.34 49.23
C PHE A 44 -35.35 27.00 49.88
N VAL A 45 -35.91 26.68 51.05
CA VAL A 45 -35.55 25.46 51.78
C VAL A 45 -36.27 24.23 51.23
N GLU A 46 -37.57 24.33 50.95
CA GLU A 46 -38.40 23.19 50.56
C GLU A 46 -38.28 22.82 49.08
N GLU A 47 -37.89 23.76 48.21
CA GLU A 47 -37.76 23.51 46.76
C GLU A 47 -36.30 23.59 46.28
N VAL A 48 -35.51 24.57 46.74
CA VAL A 48 -34.15 24.79 46.21
C VAL A 48 -33.10 23.92 46.90
N VAL A 49 -33.13 23.80 48.24
CA VAL A 49 -32.15 22.99 48.97
C VAL A 49 -32.43 21.48 48.83
N THR A 50 -33.69 21.08 48.87
CA THR A 50 -34.13 19.68 48.69
C THR A 50 -33.97 19.18 47.24
N GLY A 51 -34.06 20.07 46.25
CA GLY A 51 -33.88 19.74 44.83
C GLY A 51 -32.43 19.51 44.41
N VAL A 52 -31.45 19.91 45.23
CA VAL A 52 -30.01 19.73 44.96
C VAL A 52 -29.47 18.62 45.88
N ASP A 53 -29.26 17.43 45.32
CA ASP A 53 -28.84 16.22 46.06
C ASP A 53 -27.35 16.26 46.45
N GLU A 54 -26.97 17.17 47.36
CA GLU A 54 -25.67 17.19 48.03
C GLU A 54 -25.85 17.11 49.55
N SER A 55 -25.36 16.03 50.15
CA SER A 55 -25.44 15.81 51.61
C SER A 55 -24.76 16.91 52.45
N ASP A 56 -23.80 17.62 51.86
CA ASP A 56 -23.07 18.71 52.52
C ASP A 56 -23.87 20.02 52.58
N LEU A 57 -24.75 20.30 51.61
CA LEU A 57 -25.66 21.45 51.65
C LEU A 57 -26.67 21.28 52.79
N TYR A 58 -27.22 20.07 52.95
CA TYR A 58 -28.13 19.74 54.04
C TYR A 58 -27.45 19.86 55.42
N ARG A 59 -26.21 19.38 55.56
CA ARG A 59 -25.41 19.58 56.79
C ARG A 59 -25.14 21.05 57.09
N THR A 60 -24.88 21.84 56.05
CA THR A 60 -24.64 23.29 56.18
C THR A 60 -25.92 24.01 56.61
N TRP A 61 -27.07 23.61 56.06
CA TRP A 61 -28.39 24.10 56.46
C TRP A 61 -28.70 23.81 57.93
N ILE A 62 -28.45 22.58 58.41
CA ILE A 62 -28.64 22.24 59.83
C ILE A 62 -27.80 23.17 60.73
N LYS A 63 -26.53 23.42 60.36
CA LYS A 63 -25.64 24.34 61.10
C LYS A 63 -26.15 25.78 61.09
N VAL A 64 -26.69 26.25 59.96
CA VAL A 64 -27.32 27.57 59.83
C VAL A 64 -28.50 27.71 60.79
N VAL A 65 -29.39 26.72 60.84
CA VAL A 65 -30.58 26.72 61.71
C VAL A 65 -30.19 26.70 63.19
N ALA A 66 -29.14 25.97 63.56
CA ALA A 66 -28.64 25.88 64.93
C ALA A 66 -27.90 27.15 65.43
N THR A 67 -27.50 28.06 64.55
CA THR A 67 -26.70 29.24 64.91
C THR A 67 -27.58 30.36 65.46
N ARG A 68 -27.39 30.73 66.74
CA ARG A 68 -28.15 31.80 67.43
C ARG A 68 -27.70 33.22 67.08
N ASN A 69 -26.45 33.40 66.64
CA ASN A 69 -25.92 34.70 66.22
C ASN A 69 -26.46 35.07 64.83
N THR A 70 -27.21 36.17 64.75
CA THR A 70 -27.87 36.63 63.52
C THR A 70 -26.88 36.99 62.40
N ARG A 71 -25.73 37.58 62.74
CA ARG A 71 -24.72 37.99 61.73
C ARG A 71 -24.01 36.79 61.12
N GLU A 72 -23.65 35.81 61.95
CA GLU A 72 -22.98 34.59 61.49
C GLU A 72 -23.94 33.68 60.71
N ARG A 73 -25.21 33.62 61.13
CA ARG A 73 -26.28 32.91 60.41
C ARG A 73 -26.48 33.49 59.01
N SER A 74 -26.50 34.80 58.85
CA SER A 74 -26.65 35.47 57.55
C SER A 74 -25.50 35.15 56.60
N SER A 75 -24.25 35.20 57.10
CA SER A 75 -23.06 34.89 56.28
C SER A 75 -23.02 33.42 55.84
N ARG A 76 -23.43 32.48 56.70
CA ARG A 76 -23.52 31.06 56.34
C ARG A 76 -24.63 30.78 55.31
N LEU A 77 -25.77 31.46 55.43
CA LEU A 77 -26.84 31.43 54.42
C LEU A 77 -26.34 31.95 53.07
N GLU A 78 -25.61 33.06 53.06
CA GLU A 78 -25.09 33.68 51.84
C GLU A 78 -24.11 32.76 51.11
N ASN A 79 -23.17 32.17 51.85
CA ASN A 79 -22.24 31.17 51.31
C ASN A 79 -22.98 29.94 50.74
N MET A 80 -24.08 29.52 51.37
CA MET A 80 -24.89 28.41 50.88
C MET A 80 -25.63 28.78 49.58
N CYS A 81 -26.24 29.96 49.52
CA CYS A 81 -26.87 30.50 48.30
C CYS A 81 -25.87 30.59 47.14
N TRP A 82 -24.66 31.10 47.41
CA TRP A 82 -23.61 31.22 46.41
C TRP A 82 -23.16 29.85 45.87
N ARG A 83 -23.05 28.84 46.75
CA ARG A 83 -22.67 27.49 46.36
C ARG A 83 -23.74 26.79 45.52
N ILE A 84 -25.01 26.94 45.89
CA ILE A 84 -26.14 26.44 45.10
C ILE A 84 -26.15 27.10 43.72
N TRP A 85 -26.06 28.43 43.65
CA TRP A 85 -26.00 29.17 42.38
C TRP A 85 -24.85 28.70 41.49
N HIS A 86 -23.65 28.51 42.07
CA HIS A 86 -22.49 28.02 41.34
C HIS A 86 -22.68 26.59 40.80
N LEU A 87 -23.26 25.68 41.59
CA LEU A 87 -23.56 24.31 41.18
C LEU A 87 -24.60 24.25 40.05
N THR A 88 -25.70 25.01 40.17
CA THR A 88 -26.75 25.07 39.14
C THR A 88 -26.21 25.63 37.82
N ARG A 89 -25.37 26.67 37.89
CA ARG A 89 -24.71 27.24 36.71
C ARG A 89 -23.75 26.25 36.06
N LYS A 90 -22.96 25.52 36.85
CA LYS A 90 -22.03 24.50 36.35
C LYS A 90 -22.77 23.33 35.70
N LYS A 91 -23.92 22.91 36.26
CA LYS A 91 -24.77 21.88 35.65
C LYS A 91 -25.34 22.32 34.30
N LYS A 92 -25.88 23.53 34.21
CA LYS A 92 -26.39 24.10 32.95
C LYS A 92 -25.30 24.25 31.87
N GLN A 93 -24.08 24.61 32.29
CA GLN A 93 -22.93 24.66 31.39
C GLN A 93 -22.61 23.27 30.82
N LEU A 94 -22.62 22.23 31.64
CA LEU A 94 -22.40 20.84 31.19
C LEU A 94 -23.50 20.36 30.24
N GLU A 95 -24.77 20.66 30.53
CA GLU A 95 -25.90 20.32 29.67
C GLU A 95 -25.81 21.03 28.30
N TRP A 96 -25.42 22.32 28.29
CA TRP A 96 -25.21 23.07 27.05
C TRP A 96 -24.04 22.51 26.23
N GLU A 97 -22.92 22.18 26.88
CA GLU A 97 -21.80 21.50 26.22
C GLU A 97 -22.20 20.12 25.66
N GLU A 98 -23.05 19.36 26.36
CA GLU A 98 -23.51 18.05 25.91
C GLU A 98 -24.50 18.14 24.73
N LEU A 99 -25.40 19.12 24.75
CA LEU A 99 -26.29 19.44 23.62
C LEU A 99 -25.50 19.89 22.40
N GLN A 100 -24.51 20.77 22.58
CA GLN A 100 -23.66 21.23 21.48
C GLN A 100 -22.81 20.08 20.92
N ARG A 101 -22.23 19.22 21.77
CA ARG A 101 -21.53 17.99 21.33
C ARG A 101 -22.47 17.03 20.60
N SER A 102 -23.74 16.95 20.98
CA SER A 102 -24.72 16.07 20.34
C SER A 102 -25.23 16.62 19.01
N ALA A 103 -25.43 17.94 18.91
CA ALA A 103 -25.76 18.64 17.67
C ALA A 103 -24.61 18.56 16.66
N ASN A 104 -23.37 18.80 17.10
CA ASN A 104 -22.18 18.63 16.26
C ASN A 104 -22.06 17.19 15.75
N ARG A 105 -22.26 16.18 16.60
CA ARG A 105 -22.27 14.77 16.18
C ARG A 105 -23.35 14.46 15.14
N ARG A 106 -24.58 15.01 15.29
CA ARG A 106 -25.65 14.83 14.29
C ARG A 106 -25.29 15.49 12.96
N TRP A 107 -24.77 16.71 12.99
CA TRP A 107 -24.36 17.44 11.81
C TRP A 107 -23.21 16.72 11.07
N GLU A 108 -22.20 16.25 11.81
CA GLU A 108 -21.10 15.41 11.30
C GLU A 108 -21.62 14.12 10.64
N TRP A 109 -22.64 13.47 11.23
CA TRP A 109 -23.26 12.26 10.68
C TRP A 109 -24.05 12.53 9.39
N GLU A 110 -24.81 13.62 9.33
CA GLU A 110 -25.58 14.00 8.14
C GLU A 110 -24.67 14.44 6.99
N GLN A 111 -23.62 15.20 7.29
CA GLN A 111 -22.58 15.49 6.32
C GLN A 111 -21.87 14.19 5.92
N GLY A 112 -21.59 13.29 6.87
CA GLY A 112 -21.12 11.90 6.67
C GLY A 112 -21.84 11.17 5.55
N ARG A 113 -23.16 11.11 5.65
CA ARG A 113 -24.01 10.47 4.65
C ARG A 113 -23.99 11.18 3.30
N ARG A 114 -24.01 12.51 3.28
CA ARG A 114 -24.00 13.28 2.03
C ARG A 114 -22.73 13.06 1.23
N ASP A 115 -21.56 13.24 1.82
CA ASP A 115 -20.31 13.07 1.08
C ASP A 115 -20.04 11.61 0.74
N ALA A 116 -20.44 10.64 1.58
CA ALA A 116 -20.38 9.23 1.21
C ALA A 116 -21.27 8.92 0.00
N THR A 117 -22.40 9.62 -0.13
CA THR A 117 -23.27 9.51 -1.31
C THR A 117 -22.63 10.21 -2.53
N GLU A 118 -21.97 11.34 -2.32
CA GLU A 118 -21.24 12.07 -3.36
C GLU A 118 -20.04 11.29 -3.88
N ASP A 119 -19.27 10.62 -3.01
CA ASP A 119 -18.19 9.71 -3.39
C ASP A 119 -18.68 8.50 -4.18
N MET A 120 -19.84 7.97 -3.81
CA MET A 120 -20.51 6.92 -4.59
C MET A 120 -20.93 7.43 -5.98
N SER A 121 -21.07 8.75 -6.17
CA SER A 121 -21.33 9.40 -7.45
C SER A 121 -20.08 9.92 -8.17
N GLU A 122 -18.96 10.18 -7.48
CA GLU A 122 -17.67 10.52 -8.11
C GLU A 122 -17.13 9.33 -8.92
N ASP A 123 -17.22 8.10 -8.40
CA ASP A 123 -16.87 6.89 -9.16
C ASP A 123 -17.75 6.70 -10.43
N LEU A 124 -18.92 7.34 -10.48
CA LEU A 124 -19.82 7.37 -11.64
C LEU A 124 -19.51 8.55 -12.58
N SER A 125 -19.03 9.69 -12.06
CA SER A 125 -18.81 10.93 -12.84
C SER A 125 -17.36 11.22 -13.26
N GLU A 126 -16.35 10.50 -12.73
CA GLU A 126 -14.97 10.61 -13.24
C GLU A 126 -14.84 10.19 -14.72
N GLY A 127 -15.86 9.52 -15.29
CA GLY A 127 -15.96 9.24 -16.73
C GLY A 127 -16.74 10.27 -17.56
N GLU A 128 -17.39 11.27 -16.95
CA GLU A 128 -18.21 12.28 -17.65
C GLU A 128 -17.48 13.62 -17.89
N LYS A 129 -16.21 13.77 -17.47
CA LYS A 129 -15.40 14.95 -17.79
C LYS A 129 -14.84 14.86 -19.21
N GLY A 130 -15.75 14.81 -20.17
CA GLY A 130 -15.49 14.86 -21.59
C GLY A 130 -16.45 15.79 -22.33
N ASP A 131 -17.08 16.75 -21.66
CA ASP A 131 -17.71 17.87 -22.37
C ASP A 131 -17.95 19.09 -21.48
N GLY A 132 -17.72 20.28 -22.03
CA GLY A 132 -17.98 21.53 -21.32
C GLY A 132 -17.23 22.75 -21.86
N LEU A 133 -17.33 23.02 -23.17
CA LEU A 133 -17.00 24.32 -23.73
C LEU A 133 -18.29 24.96 -24.26
N GLY A 134 -18.80 25.94 -23.51
CA GLY A 134 -19.75 26.95 -23.96
C GLY A 134 -21.23 26.55 -23.95
N GLU A 135 -21.95 26.91 -22.88
CA GLU A 135 -23.22 27.64 -23.05
C GLU A 135 -23.60 28.39 -21.76
N MET A 136 -23.72 29.70 -21.93
CA MET A 136 -24.03 30.71 -20.93
C MET A 136 -25.56 30.75 -20.76
N LEU A 137 -26.09 30.30 -19.63
CA LEU A 137 -27.47 30.59 -19.23
C LEU A 137 -27.49 31.06 -17.77
N GLN A 138 -27.67 32.37 -17.61
CA GLN A 138 -27.85 33.07 -16.35
C GLN A 138 -29.18 32.64 -15.69
N CYS A 139 -29.10 32.12 -14.48
CA CYS A 139 -30.23 32.13 -13.54
C CYS A 139 -29.71 32.60 -12.18
N GLU A 140 -30.07 33.83 -11.83
CA GLU A 140 -29.61 34.55 -10.65
C GLU A 140 -30.25 34.00 -9.36
N THR A 141 -29.46 33.35 -8.50
CA THR A 141 -29.66 33.42 -7.04
C THR A 141 -28.30 33.32 -6.32
N PRO A 142 -28.02 34.16 -5.30
CA PRO A 142 -26.73 34.20 -4.64
C PRO A 142 -26.66 33.13 -3.55
N ARG A 143 -26.46 31.86 -3.94
CA ARG A 143 -25.96 30.83 -3.03
C ARG A 143 -24.44 30.77 -3.17
N LYS A 144 -23.76 31.02 -2.05
CA LYS A 144 -22.31 30.85 -1.84
C LYS A 144 -21.77 29.76 -2.76
N LYS A 145 -20.90 30.14 -3.69
CA LYS A 145 -20.08 29.23 -4.49
C LYS A 145 -19.33 28.33 -3.49
N PHE A 146 -19.85 27.12 -3.26
CA PHE A 146 -19.02 26.03 -2.79
C PHE A 146 -18.02 25.79 -3.92
N GLN A 147 -16.77 26.19 -3.70
CA GLN A 147 -15.66 25.66 -4.47
C GLN A 147 -15.76 24.14 -4.38
N ARG A 148 -16.02 23.51 -5.53
CA ARG A 148 -15.84 22.08 -5.71
C ARG A 148 -14.39 21.79 -5.39
N ASN A 149 -14.11 21.23 -4.21
CA ASN A 149 -12.81 20.65 -3.89
C ASN A 149 -12.66 19.34 -4.66
N VAL A 150 -12.58 19.44 -5.98
CA VAL A 150 -11.98 18.40 -6.81
C VAL A 150 -10.54 18.30 -6.33
N SER A 151 -10.16 17.09 -5.90
CA SER A 151 -8.78 16.63 -5.70
C SER A 151 -7.67 17.62 -6.06
N ASN A 152 -6.89 18.07 -5.08
CA ASN A 152 -5.58 18.70 -5.26
C ASN A 152 -4.54 17.71 -5.86
N LEU A 153 -4.94 16.83 -6.79
CA LEU A 153 -4.03 16.01 -7.58
C LEU A 153 -3.64 16.83 -8.80
N GLU A 154 -2.47 17.44 -8.74
CA GLU A 154 -1.85 18.05 -9.89
C GLU A 154 -1.43 16.94 -10.87
N VAL A 155 -2.07 16.90 -12.05
CA VAL A 155 -1.75 15.96 -13.12
C VAL A 155 -0.26 16.02 -13.43
N TRP A 156 0.37 14.86 -13.63
CA TRP A 156 1.78 14.81 -14.00
C TRP A 156 1.99 15.47 -15.36
N SER A 157 2.63 16.64 -15.37
CA SER A 157 2.94 17.43 -16.56
C SER A 157 4.45 17.39 -16.87
N ASP A 158 4.78 17.81 -18.08
CA ASP A 158 6.14 17.83 -18.60
C ASP A 158 7.02 18.90 -17.90
N ASP A 159 6.43 19.77 -17.07
CA ASP A 159 7.15 20.75 -16.24
C ASP A 159 7.89 20.12 -15.06
N LYS A 160 7.63 18.83 -14.76
CA LYS A 160 8.26 18.09 -13.64
C LYS A 160 9.60 17.43 -14.00
N LYS A 161 10.24 17.84 -15.10
CA LYS A 161 11.55 17.31 -15.57
C LYS A 161 12.63 17.33 -14.48
N GLU A 162 12.57 18.25 -13.52
CA GLU A 162 13.57 18.40 -12.45
C GLU A 162 13.54 17.30 -11.36
N LYS A 163 12.45 16.53 -11.24
CA LYS A 163 12.26 15.60 -10.11
C LYS A 163 13.19 14.37 -10.11
N LYS A 164 13.79 14.01 -11.26
CA LYS A 164 14.74 12.89 -11.46
C LYS A 164 14.43 11.63 -10.61
N LEU A 165 13.26 11.03 -10.79
CA LEU A 165 12.76 9.92 -9.98
C LEU A 165 13.50 8.60 -10.24
N TYR A 166 13.71 7.83 -9.18
CA TYR A 166 14.15 6.42 -9.22
C TYR A 166 12.99 5.50 -8.87
N LEU A 167 12.59 4.61 -9.78
CA LEU A 167 11.44 3.70 -9.62
C LEU A 167 11.90 2.23 -9.62
N ILE A 168 11.27 1.40 -8.80
CA ILE A 168 11.52 -0.04 -8.76
C ILE A 168 10.23 -0.81 -9.09
N LEU A 169 10.34 -1.74 -10.03
CA LEU A 169 9.32 -2.73 -10.36
C LEU A 169 9.83 -4.12 -9.96
N ILE A 170 8.97 -5.00 -9.45
CA ILE A 170 9.36 -6.37 -9.05
C ILE A 170 8.47 -7.38 -9.75
N SER A 171 9.09 -8.37 -10.41
CA SER A 171 8.43 -9.52 -11.02
C SER A 171 9.35 -10.75 -10.94
N LEU A 172 9.09 -11.64 -9.98
CA LEU A 172 10.04 -12.71 -9.61
C LEU A 172 9.93 -13.97 -10.46
N HIS A 173 8.72 -14.52 -10.59
CA HIS A 173 8.49 -15.72 -11.37
C HIS A 173 8.50 -15.47 -12.89
N GLY A 174 8.62 -16.56 -13.64
CA GLY A 174 8.68 -16.55 -15.09
C GLY A 174 10.04 -16.13 -15.64
N LEU A 175 10.17 -16.18 -16.95
CA LEU A 175 11.40 -15.84 -17.66
C LEU A 175 11.34 -14.42 -18.23
N VAL A 176 11.89 -13.45 -17.48
CA VAL A 176 11.86 -12.02 -17.83
C VAL A 176 13.10 -11.62 -18.66
N ARG A 177 12.85 -11.05 -19.84
CA ARG A 177 13.85 -10.52 -20.80
C ARG A 177 13.28 -9.34 -21.57
N GLY A 178 14.12 -8.40 -22.00
CA GLY A 178 13.70 -7.16 -22.66
C GLY A 178 13.20 -7.38 -24.09
N GLU A 179 13.89 -8.25 -24.83
CA GLU A 179 13.61 -8.54 -26.24
C GLU A 179 13.35 -10.03 -26.50
N ASN A 180 12.56 -10.34 -27.53
CA ASN A 180 12.23 -11.69 -27.98
C ASN A 180 11.54 -12.61 -26.93
N MET A 181 10.93 -12.09 -25.86
CA MET A 181 10.33 -12.87 -24.75
C MET A 181 9.73 -14.24 -25.13
N GLU A 182 10.03 -15.28 -24.34
CA GLU A 182 9.48 -16.65 -24.49
C GLU A 182 8.03 -16.78 -24.02
N LEU A 183 7.16 -15.90 -24.51
CA LEU A 183 5.76 -15.83 -24.11
C LEU A 183 5.04 -17.14 -24.44
N GLY A 184 4.37 -17.72 -23.44
CA GLY A 184 3.57 -18.93 -23.59
C GLY A 184 4.37 -20.24 -23.54
N ARG A 185 5.67 -20.19 -23.19
CA ARG A 185 6.47 -21.40 -22.90
C ARG A 185 5.83 -22.23 -21.78
N ASP A 186 5.42 -21.58 -20.71
CA ASP A 186 4.82 -22.19 -19.51
C ASP A 186 3.72 -21.28 -18.91
N SER A 187 3.19 -21.65 -17.74
CA SER A 187 2.16 -20.89 -17.04
C SER A 187 2.67 -19.62 -16.35
N ASP A 188 3.98 -19.40 -16.33
CA ASP A 188 4.66 -18.39 -15.53
C ASP A 188 5.16 -17.25 -16.43
N THR A 189 5.45 -17.56 -17.70
CA THR A 189 5.92 -16.62 -18.72
C THR A 189 4.79 -16.24 -19.66
N GLY A 190 4.03 -15.20 -19.30
CA GLY A 190 2.82 -14.79 -20.03
C GLY A 190 2.61 -13.27 -20.09
N GLY A 191 1.34 -12.86 -20.12
CA GLY A 191 0.95 -11.45 -20.27
C GLY A 191 1.50 -10.53 -19.17
N GLN A 192 1.72 -11.04 -17.95
CA GLN A 192 2.39 -10.30 -16.88
C GLN A 192 3.79 -9.86 -17.28
N VAL A 193 4.63 -10.77 -17.79
CA VAL A 193 6.03 -10.48 -18.18
C VAL A 193 6.04 -9.39 -19.25
N LYS A 194 5.18 -9.52 -20.27
CA LYS A 194 5.01 -8.49 -21.30
C LYS A 194 4.62 -7.14 -20.70
N TYR A 195 3.62 -7.13 -19.81
CA TYR A 195 3.13 -5.92 -19.17
C TYR A 195 4.25 -5.19 -18.39
N VAL A 196 5.01 -5.90 -17.55
CA VAL A 196 6.01 -5.25 -16.69
C VAL A 196 7.21 -4.72 -17.49
N VAL A 197 7.62 -5.42 -18.55
CA VAL A 197 8.71 -4.97 -19.43
C VAL A 197 8.28 -3.74 -20.24
N GLU A 198 7.06 -3.74 -20.78
CA GLU A 198 6.52 -2.58 -21.50
C GLU A 198 6.27 -1.38 -20.58
N LEU A 199 5.77 -1.61 -19.36
CA LEU A 199 5.62 -0.58 -18.34
C LEU A 199 6.97 0.05 -17.97
N ALA A 200 8.01 -0.77 -17.75
CA ALA A 200 9.36 -0.29 -17.45
C ALA A 200 9.90 0.60 -18.57
N ARG A 201 9.76 0.14 -19.82
CA ARG A 201 10.15 0.87 -21.03
C ARG A 201 9.40 2.20 -21.17
N ALA A 202 8.10 2.21 -20.90
CA ALA A 202 7.28 3.42 -20.97
C ALA A 202 7.59 4.41 -19.85
N LEU A 203 7.73 3.95 -18.60
CA LEU A 203 8.07 4.80 -17.46
C LEU A 203 9.43 5.50 -17.65
N ALA A 204 10.44 4.80 -18.17
CA ALA A 204 11.75 5.38 -18.41
C ALA A 204 11.77 6.49 -19.48
N ARG A 205 10.74 6.55 -20.34
CA ARG A 205 10.53 7.62 -21.34
C ARG A 205 9.74 8.81 -20.79
N MET A 206 9.16 8.70 -19.60
CA MET A 206 8.37 9.80 -19.03
C MET A 206 9.26 10.92 -18.50
N PRO A 207 8.86 12.19 -18.68
CA PRO A 207 9.61 13.32 -18.14
C PRO A 207 9.61 13.28 -16.60
N GLY A 208 10.78 13.55 -16.03
CA GLY A 208 11.00 13.51 -14.59
C GLY A 208 11.34 12.13 -14.03
N VAL A 209 11.30 11.05 -14.82
CA VAL A 209 11.81 9.73 -14.42
C VAL A 209 13.26 9.59 -14.87
N TYR A 210 14.17 9.37 -13.93
CA TYR A 210 15.60 9.21 -14.22
C TYR A 210 15.97 7.74 -14.47
N ARG A 211 15.48 6.81 -13.65
CA ARG A 211 15.85 5.39 -13.74
C ARG A 211 14.70 4.49 -13.32
N VAL A 212 14.53 3.38 -14.05
CA VAL A 212 13.59 2.31 -13.69
C VAL A 212 14.35 0.98 -13.60
N ASP A 213 14.32 0.34 -12.44
CA ASP A 213 14.88 -1.00 -12.25
C ASP A 213 13.76 -2.04 -12.09
N LEU A 214 13.76 -3.06 -12.96
CA LEU A 214 12.86 -4.20 -12.93
C LEU A 214 13.59 -5.40 -12.31
N PHE A 215 13.27 -5.72 -11.06
CA PHE A 215 13.88 -6.83 -10.34
C PHE A 215 13.22 -8.17 -10.66
N THR A 216 14.04 -9.17 -10.94
CA THR A 216 13.61 -10.54 -11.23
C THR A 216 14.65 -11.56 -10.74
N ARG A 217 14.37 -12.85 -10.93
CA ARG A 217 15.27 -13.95 -10.53
C ARG A 217 16.40 -14.15 -11.54
N GLN A 218 17.62 -14.35 -11.06
CA GLN A 218 18.74 -14.82 -11.88
C GLN A 218 18.67 -16.35 -12.07
N VAL A 219 18.73 -16.81 -13.32
CA VAL A 219 18.63 -18.25 -13.65
C VAL A 219 19.77 -18.64 -14.57
N SER A 220 20.60 -19.58 -14.14
CA SER A 220 21.74 -20.12 -14.89
C SER A 220 21.57 -21.63 -15.07
N SER A 221 20.51 -22.02 -15.78
CA SER A 221 20.20 -23.41 -16.10
C SER A 221 20.51 -23.70 -17.57
N PRO A 222 21.02 -24.90 -17.92
CA PRO A 222 21.17 -25.32 -19.31
C PRO A 222 19.84 -25.47 -20.07
N GLU A 223 18.69 -25.43 -19.38
CA GLU A 223 17.35 -25.57 -19.99
C GLU A 223 16.77 -24.26 -20.53
N VAL A 224 17.40 -23.12 -20.19
CA VAL A 224 16.97 -21.77 -20.56
C VAL A 224 18.11 -21.04 -21.25
N ASP A 225 17.79 -19.94 -21.93
CA ASP A 225 18.81 -19.12 -22.60
C ASP A 225 19.84 -18.56 -21.59
N TRP A 226 21.11 -18.51 -21.99
CA TRP A 226 22.21 -18.07 -21.13
C TRP A 226 22.06 -16.61 -20.67
N SER A 227 21.34 -15.78 -21.43
CA SER A 227 21.06 -14.37 -21.09
C SER A 227 20.28 -14.20 -19.78
N TYR A 228 19.48 -15.19 -19.35
CA TYR A 228 18.82 -15.18 -18.04
C TYR A 228 19.80 -15.26 -16.86
N GLY A 229 21.04 -15.67 -17.13
CA GLY A 229 22.14 -15.68 -16.17
C GLY A 229 22.82 -14.31 -16.03
N GLU A 230 22.59 -13.36 -16.94
CA GLU A 230 23.23 -12.05 -16.85
C GLU A 230 22.58 -11.20 -15.75
N PRO A 231 23.37 -10.63 -14.81
CA PRO A 231 22.83 -9.92 -13.65
C PRO A 231 22.10 -8.63 -14.02
N THR A 232 22.45 -8.02 -15.15
CA THR A 232 21.86 -6.75 -15.61
C THR A 232 21.64 -6.80 -17.12
N GLU A 233 20.46 -6.41 -17.57
CA GLU A 233 20.13 -6.21 -18.99
C GLU A 233 19.49 -4.82 -19.15
N MET A 234 19.90 -4.04 -20.16
CA MET A 234 19.30 -2.73 -20.44
C MET A 234 18.16 -2.89 -21.46
N ILE A 235 16.95 -2.46 -21.10
CA ILE A 235 15.74 -2.56 -21.96
C ILE A 235 15.64 -1.36 -22.89
N THR A 236 16.00 -0.18 -22.40
CA THR A 236 15.86 1.08 -23.12
C THR A 236 16.97 2.00 -22.66
N ALA A 237 17.83 2.40 -23.61
CA ALA A 237 18.78 3.48 -23.40
C ALA A 237 18.01 4.79 -23.21
N GLY A 238 18.59 5.72 -22.44
CA GLY A 238 18.14 7.12 -22.48
C GLY A 238 18.17 7.63 -23.93
N PRO A 239 17.41 8.69 -24.27
CA PRO A 239 17.47 9.26 -25.61
C PRO A 239 18.92 9.64 -25.96
N GLU A 240 19.57 8.84 -26.82
CA GLU A 240 20.84 9.17 -27.45
C GLU A 240 20.52 10.17 -28.57
N ASP A 241 20.91 11.43 -28.36
CA ASP A 241 21.01 12.53 -29.33
C ASP A 241 19.72 13.08 -29.98
N GLY A 242 19.52 14.40 -29.84
CA GLY A 242 19.18 15.22 -31.02
C GLY A 242 17.94 16.11 -31.00
N ASP A 243 16.94 15.88 -30.16
CA ASP A 243 15.81 16.81 -30.01
C ASP A 243 15.63 17.18 -28.54
N GLY A 244 15.98 18.44 -28.22
CA GLY A 244 16.20 18.98 -26.88
C GLY A 244 14.97 19.08 -25.96
N ASP A 245 14.02 18.15 -26.06
CA ASP A 245 12.76 18.20 -25.29
C ASP A 245 12.53 17.01 -24.34
N LEU A 246 13.28 15.91 -24.44
CA LEU A 246 13.23 14.82 -23.45
C LEU A 246 14.44 14.89 -22.49
N GLY A 247 14.17 14.98 -21.18
CA GLY A 247 15.20 15.19 -20.15
C GLY A 247 16.21 14.04 -19.99
N GLU A 248 17.26 14.28 -19.20
CA GLU A 248 18.32 13.32 -18.86
C GLU A 248 17.71 12.06 -18.17
N SER A 249 17.53 10.96 -18.90
CA SER A 249 17.10 9.66 -18.37
C SER A 249 18.24 8.64 -18.50
N SER A 250 18.48 7.86 -17.44
CA SER A 250 19.40 6.72 -17.42
C SER A 250 18.78 5.47 -18.07
N GLY A 251 17.47 5.47 -18.34
CA GLY A 251 16.78 4.36 -18.99
C GLY A 251 16.17 3.33 -18.03
N ALA A 252 15.80 2.17 -18.60
CA ALA A 252 15.21 1.03 -17.88
C ALA A 252 16.12 -0.20 -17.91
N TYR A 253 16.26 -0.87 -16.77
CA TYR A 253 17.13 -2.04 -16.59
C TYR A 253 16.36 -3.22 -15.98
N ILE A 254 16.63 -4.43 -16.46
CA ILE A 254 16.30 -5.67 -15.76
C ILE A 254 17.47 -5.99 -14.85
N ILE A 255 17.20 -6.12 -13.55
CA ILE A 255 18.19 -6.52 -12.55
C ILE A 255 17.81 -7.92 -12.04
N ARG A 256 18.69 -8.89 -12.27
CA ARG A 256 18.48 -10.28 -11.89
C ARG A 256 19.19 -10.55 -10.57
N ILE A 257 18.40 -10.73 -9.51
CA ILE A 257 18.90 -11.04 -8.17
C ILE A 257 18.98 -12.57 -8.01
N PRO A 258 20.12 -13.13 -7.58
CA PRO A 258 20.23 -14.56 -7.30
C PRO A 258 19.51 -14.93 -6.00
N PHE A 259 18.62 -15.93 -6.07
CA PHE A 259 18.01 -16.56 -4.89
C PHE A 259 17.53 -17.97 -5.22
N GLY A 260 17.58 -18.86 -4.21
CA GLY A 260 17.40 -20.29 -4.41
C GLY A 260 18.46 -20.92 -5.36
N PRO A 261 18.27 -22.18 -5.77
CA PRO A 261 19.19 -22.90 -6.67
C PRO A 261 19.36 -22.23 -8.05
N ARG A 262 20.54 -21.66 -8.35
CA ARG A 262 20.80 -20.92 -9.61
C ARG A 262 20.84 -21.82 -10.84
N ASP A 263 21.22 -23.08 -10.66
CA ASP A 263 21.37 -24.10 -11.69
C ASP A 263 20.04 -24.62 -12.24
N GLN A 264 18.91 -24.20 -11.66
CA GLN A 264 17.58 -24.71 -11.97
C GLN A 264 16.54 -23.60 -12.16
N TYR A 265 15.64 -23.82 -13.11
CA TYR A 265 14.42 -23.02 -13.25
C TYR A 265 13.36 -23.52 -12.26
N LEU A 266 12.76 -22.60 -11.50
CA LEU A 266 11.75 -22.91 -10.49
C LEU A 266 10.41 -22.30 -10.91
N SER A 267 9.34 -23.09 -10.81
CA SER A 267 7.99 -22.56 -11.00
C SER A 267 7.58 -21.68 -9.81
N LYS A 268 6.62 -20.79 -10.04
CA LYS A 268 6.13 -19.85 -9.03
C LYS A 268 5.65 -20.50 -7.72
N GLU A 269 5.15 -21.73 -7.78
CA GLU A 269 4.67 -22.46 -6.61
C GLU A 269 5.81 -22.89 -5.66
N VAL A 270 7.05 -22.96 -6.13
CA VAL A 270 8.21 -23.44 -5.37
C VAL A 270 9.12 -22.29 -4.90
N LEU A 271 8.86 -21.05 -5.35
CA LEU A 271 9.70 -19.88 -5.00
C LEU A 271 9.52 -19.40 -3.56
N TRP A 272 8.39 -19.69 -2.91
CA TRP A 272 8.02 -19.13 -1.60
C TRP A 272 9.09 -19.20 -0.49
N PRO A 273 9.84 -20.30 -0.33
CA PRO A 273 10.83 -20.42 0.74
C PRO A 273 12.07 -19.51 0.54
N HIS A 274 12.29 -19.03 -0.68
CA HIS A 274 13.47 -18.25 -1.04
C HIS A 274 13.16 -16.75 -1.19
N ILE A 275 11.93 -16.30 -0.91
CA ILE A 275 11.53 -14.89 -1.02
C ILE A 275 12.35 -13.98 -0.10
N GLN A 276 12.66 -14.43 1.12
CA GLN A 276 13.46 -13.64 2.06
C GLN A 276 14.91 -13.44 1.55
N GLU A 277 15.48 -14.43 0.85
CA GLU A 277 16.80 -14.31 0.20
C GLU A 277 16.78 -13.25 -0.90
N PHE A 278 15.72 -13.23 -1.72
CA PHE A 278 15.53 -12.19 -2.74
C PHE A 278 15.44 -10.80 -2.11
N VAL A 279 14.66 -10.63 -1.04
CA VAL A 279 14.49 -9.33 -0.36
C VAL A 279 15.83 -8.79 0.13
N ASP A 280 16.65 -9.62 0.77
CA ASP A 280 17.96 -9.18 1.27
C ASP A 280 18.92 -8.81 0.12
N GLY A 281 18.93 -9.60 -0.97
CA GLY A 281 19.73 -9.33 -2.16
C GLY A 281 19.30 -8.06 -2.91
N ALA A 282 17.99 -7.86 -3.05
CA ALA A 282 17.41 -6.65 -3.63
C ALA A 282 17.72 -5.42 -2.78
N LEU A 283 17.64 -5.53 -1.45
CA LEU A 283 17.97 -4.44 -0.53
C LEU A 283 19.45 -4.02 -0.65
N ALA A 284 20.36 -4.99 -0.82
CA ALA A 284 21.77 -4.71 -1.09
C ALA A 284 21.99 -3.98 -2.42
N HIS A 285 21.28 -4.38 -3.49
CA HIS A 285 21.33 -3.67 -4.77
C HIS A 285 20.81 -2.23 -4.65
N ILE A 286 19.68 -2.03 -3.98
CA ILE A 286 19.08 -0.69 -3.77
C ILE A 286 20.05 0.23 -3.03
N LEU A 287 20.72 -0.24 -1.98
CA LEU A 287 21.69 0.57 -1.23
C LEU A 287 22.88 0.98 -2.10
N ASN A 288 23.41 0.06 -2.91
CA ASN A 288 24.50 0.37 -3.83
C ASN A 288 24.07 1.39 -4.88
N MET A 289 22.89 1.20 -5.49
CA MET A 289 22.35 2.13 -6.49
C MET A 289 22.01 3.48 -5.88
N SER A 290 21.49 3.51 -4.64
CA SER A 290 21.19 4.75 -3.93
C SER A 290 22.43 5.63 -3.75
N LYS A 291 23.59 5.01 -3.51
CA LYS A 291 24.87 5.71 -3.46
C LYS A 291 25.29 6.24 -4.84
N VAL A 292 25.26 5.39 -5.86
CA VAL A 292 25.65 5.76 -7.24
C VAL A 292 24.77 6.90 -7.78
N LEU A 293 23.45 6.80 -7.59
CA LEU A 293 22.50 7.85 -7.97
C LEU A 293 22.69 9.10 -7.12
N GLY A 294 23.11 8.97 -5.87
CA GLY A 294 23.47 10.11 -5.03
C GLY A 294 24.62 10.94 -5.61
N GLU A 295 25.64 10.28 -6.15
CA GLU A 295 26.76 10.92 -6.84
C GLU A 295 26.33 11.54 -8.18
N GLN A 296 25.44 10.90 -8.93
CA GLN A 296 25.00 11.34 -10.26
C GLN A 296 23.96 12.47 -10.24
N ILE A 297 22.93 12.34 -9.42
CA ILE A 297 21.75 13.22 -9.41
C ILE A 297 21.39 13.76 -8.02
N GLY A 298 21.85 13.12 -6.94
CA GLY A 298 21.52 13.48 -5.55
C GLY A 298 22.46 14.50 -4.89
N ARG A 299 23.37 15.13 -5.63
CA ARG A 299 24.35 16.12 -5.11
C ARG A 299 25.18 15.57 -3.93
N GLY A 300 25.53 14.29 -3.96
CA GLY A 300 26.27 13.60 -2.90
C GLY A 300 25.38 12.97 -1.81
N GLN A 301 24.08 13.26 -1.77
CA GLN A 301 23.15 12.60 -0.86
C GLN A 301 22.55 11.33 -1.48
N PRO A 302 22.33 10.26 -0.69
CA PRO A 302 21.75 9.01 -1.20
C PRO A 302 20.35 9.23 -1.76
N VAL A 303 20.11 8.73 -2.98
CA VAL A 303 18.79 8.81 -3.64
C VAL A 303 18.03 7.52 -3.39
N TRP A 304 16.90 7.60 -2.71
CA TRP A 304 16.06 6.44 -2.42
C TRP A 304 15.05 6.20 -3.55
N PRO A 305 14.58 4.94 -3.71
CA PRO A 305 13.47 4.66 -4.62
C PRO A 305 12.25 5.49 -4.22
N TYR A 306 11.62 6.14 -5.18
CA TYR A 306 10.40 6.92 -4.96
C TYR A 306 9.20 6.01 -4.67
N VAL A 307 9.19 4.82 -5.30
CA VAL A 307 8.13 3.82 -5.17
C VAL A 307 8.68 2.42 -5.44
N ILE A 308 8.11 1.42 -4.76
CA ILE A 308 8.34 0.00 -5.04
C ILE A 308 7.02 -0.61 -5.52
N HIS A 309 7.00 -1.13 -6.75
CA HIS A 309 5.81 -1.68 -7.38
C HIS A 309 5.92 -3.20 -7.53
N GLY A 310 5.15 -3.95 -6.75
CA GLY A 310 5.07 -5.41 -6.86
C GLY A 310 4.04 -5.86 -7.91
N HIS A 311 4.42 -6.80 -8.77
CA HIS A 311 3.53 -7.41 -9.76
C HIS A 311 3.34 -8.91 -9.47
N TYR A 312 2.11 -9.31 -9.12
CA TYR A 312 1.75 -10.64 -8.58
C TYR A 312 2.07 -10.83 -7.10
N ALA A 313 1.65 -11.97 -6.55
CA ALA A 313 1.69 -12.29 -5.12
C ALA A 313 3.10 -12.42 -4.54
N ASP A 314 4.02 -13.09 -5.25
CA ASP A 314 5.41 -13.30 -4.85
C ASP A 314 6.21 -11.97 -4.80
N ALA A 315 6.04 -11.16 -5.84
CA ALA A 315 6.61 -9.82 -5.90
C ALA A 315 5.94 -8.86 -4.90
N GLY A 316 4.64 -9.01 -4.65
CA GLY A 316 3.91 -8.23 -3.65
C GLY A 316 4.44 -8.46 -2.24
N ASP A 317 4.66 -9.72 -1.86
CA ASP A 317 5.28 -10.09 -0.58
C ASP A 317 6.67 -9.45 -0.42
N SER A 318 7.49 -9.60 -1.45
CA SER A 318 8.83 -9.01 -1.48
C SER A 318 8.80 -7.48 -1.40
N ALA A 319 7.88 -6.84 -2.13
CA ALA A 319 7.69 -5.40 -2.12
C ALA A 319 7.22 -4.89 -0.75
N ALA A 320 6.37 -5.63 -0.04
CA ALA A 320 5.91 -5.28 1.30
C ALA A 320 7.09 -5.28 2.30
N LEU A 321 7.94 -6.30 2.23
CA LEU A 321 9.12 -6.41 3.09
C LEU A 321 10.18 -5.34 2.78
N LEU A 322 10.43 -5.04 1.50
CA LEU A 322 11.35 -3.98 1.08
C LEU A 322 10.84 -2.57 1.43
N SER A 323 9.54 -2.32 1.19
CA SER A 323 8.85 -1.09 1.60
C SER A 323 8.96 -0.87 3.11
N GLY A 324 8.78 -1.93 3.90
CA GLY A 324 8.97 -1.90 5.34
C GLY A 324 10.39 -1.58 5.77
N ALA A 325 11.40 -2.16 5.13
CA ALA A 325 12.81 -1.91 5.47
C ALA A 325 13.30 -0.50 5.06
N LEU A 326 12.82 0.01 3.91
CA LEU A 326 13.27 1.29 3.33
C LEU A 326 12.36 2.48 3.65
N ASN A 327 11.18 2.24 4.24
CA ASN A 327 10.12 3.24 4.43
C ASN A 327 9.75 3.96 3.12
N VAL A 328 9.59 3.20 2.05
CA VAL A 328 9.21 3.69 0.71
C VAL A 328 7.78 3.27 0.41
N PRO A 329 6.94 4.11 -0.22
CA PRO A 329 5.58 3.70 -0.61
C PRO A 329 5.56 2.48 -1.53
N MET A 330 4.64 1.55 -1.21
CA MET A 330 4.40 0.34 -1.99
C MET A 330 3.16 0.49 -2.88
N VAL A 331 3.30 0.09 -4.14
CA VAL A 331 2.22 -0.10 -5.11
C VAL A 331 2.10 -1.59 -5.45
N LEU A 332 0.87 -2.08 -5.63
CA LEU A 332 0.61 -3.47 -5.99
C LEU A 332 -0.23 -3.57 -7.25
N THR A 333 0.11 -4.50 -8.15
CA THR A 333 -0.77 -4.96 -9.22
C THR A 333 -0.92 -6.48 -9.14
N GLY A 334 -2.15 -6.95 -8.99
CA GLY A 334 -2.42 -8.38 -8.76
C GLY A 334 -2.16 -9.27 -9.97
N HIS A 335 -2.58 -8.84 -11.17
CA HIS A 335 -2.65 -9.63 -12.43
C HIS A 335 -3.56 -10.86 -12.39
N SER A 336 -3.43 -11.67 -11.35
CA SER A 336 -4.30 -12.81 -11.03
C SER A 336 -4.31 -13.00 -9.52
N LEU A 337 -5.47 -13.31 -8.95
CA LEU A 337 -5.66 -13.42 -7.50
C LEU A 337 -5.88 -14.87 -7.03
N GLY A 338 -5.25 -15.23 -5.91
CA GLY A 338 -5.31 -16.55 -5.30
C GLY A 338 -6.72 -16.98 -4.86
N ARG A 339 -7.48 -16.12 -4.18
CA ARG A 339 -8.85 -16.45 -3.72
C ARG A 339 -9.80 -16.71 -4.90
N ASN A 340 -9.71 -15.89 -5.95
CA ASN A 340 -10.52 -16.08 -7.16
C ASN A 340 -10.17 -17.41 -7.87
N LYS A 341 -8.87 -17.72 -7.99
CA LYS A 341 -8.41 -19.01 -8.54
C LYS A 341 -8.90 -20.19 -7.70
N LEU A 342 -8.84 -20.09 -6.37
CA LEU A 342 -9.32 -21.12 -5.45
C LEU A 342 -10.82 -21.39 -5.64
N GLU A 343 -11.66 -20.35 -5.67
CA GLU A 343 -13.09 -20.50 -5.93
C GLU A 343 -13.36 -21.19 -7.28
N GLN A 344 -12.63 -20.81 -8.33
CA GLN A 344 -12.81 -21.40 -9.65
C GLN A 344 -12.43 -22.90 -9.67
N LEU A 345 -11.34 -23.28 -9.01
CA LEU A 345 -10.91 -24.68 -8.92
C LEU A 345 -11.89 -25.52 -8.10
N ILE A 346 -12.41 -24.98 -7.00
CA ILE A 346 -13.45 -25.64 -6.19
C ILE A 346 -14.74 -25.82 -7.01
N LYS A 347 -15.18 -24.79 -7.75
CA LYS A 347 -16.37 -24.85 -8.62
C LYS A 347 -16.25 -25.91 -9.73
N GLN A 348 -15.04 -26.23 -10.17
CA GLN A 348 -14.82 -27.31 -11.14
C GLN A 348 -15.01 -28.71 -10.52
N GLY A 349 -14.98 -28.84 -9.20
CA GLY A 349 -15.28 -30.08 -8.47
C GLY A 349 -14.32 -31.23 -8.70
N ARG A 350 -13.14 -31.00 -9.31
CA ARG A 350 -12.18 -32.05 -9.68
C ARG A 350 -11.18 -32.42 -8.58
N GLN A 351 -10.93 -31.52 -7.64
CA GLN A 351 -9.88 -31.64 -6.62
C GLN A 351 -10.39 -31.13 -5.26
N SER A 352 -9.92 -31.73 -4.17
CA SER A 352 -10.18 -31.23 -2.81
C SER A 352 -9.39 -29.95 -2.54
N LYS A 353 -9.74 -29.21 -1.48
CA LYS A 353 -9.03 -27.98 -1.10
C LYS A 353 -7.57 -28.28 -0.72
N GLU A 354 -7.34 -29.40 -0.08
CA GLU A 354 -6.02 -29.89 0.34
C GLU A 354 -5.16 -30.24 -0.89
N ASP A 355 -5.73 -30.92 -1.88
CA ASP A 355 -5.02 -31.24 -3.14
C ASP A 355 -4.64 -29.97 -3.90
N ILE A 356 -5.57 -29.00 -3.98
CA ILE A 356 -5.32 -27.70 -4.60
C ILE A 356 -4.18 -26.97 -3.86
N ASN A 357 -4.18 -26.99 -2.53
CA ASN A 357 -3.12 -26.33 -1.75
C ASN A 357 -1.77 -27.04 -1.91
N SER A 358 -1.74 -28.37 -1.94
CA SER A 358 -0.49 -29.12 -2.16
C SER A 358 0.13 -28.82 -3.52
N THR A 359 -0.69 -28.66 -4.56
CA THR A 359 -0.24 -28.43 -5.94
C THR A 359 0.14 -26.97 -6.18
N TYR A 360 -0.70 -26.02 -5.73
CA TYR A 360 -0.56 -24.60 -6.09
C TYR A 360 -0.04 -23.71 -4.96
N LYS A 361 0.19 -24.28 -3.76
CA LYS A 361 0.53 -23.54 -2.53
C LYS A 361 -0.40 -22.34 -2.31
N ILE A 362 -1.69 -22.56 -2.57
CA ILE A 362 -2.68 -21.49 -2.71
C ILE A 362 -2.87 -20.69 -1.40
N MET A 363 -2.74 -21.34 -0.25
CA MET A 363 -2.87 -20.68 1.06
C MET A 363 -1.70 -19.74 1.33
N ARG A 364 -0.47 -20.13 0.94
CA ARG A 364 0.72 -19.27 1.05
C ARG A 364 0.60 -18.06 0.14
N ARG A 365 0.10 -18.28 -1.08
CA ARG A 365 -0.17 -17.21 -2.05
C ARG A 365 -1.21 -16.22 -1.52
N ILE A 366 -2.32 -16.70 -0.96
CA ILE A 366 -3.37 -15.83 -0.41
C ILE A 366 -2.81 -14.97 0.73
N GLU A 367 -2.00 -15.54 1.65
CA GLU A 367 -1.40 -14.74 2.72
C GLU A 367 -0.40 -13.71 2.18
N ALA A 368 0.37 -14.02 1.13
CA ALA A 368 1.23 -13.06 0.45
C ALA A 368 0.45 -11.86 -0.12
N GLU A 369 -0.69 -12.13 -0.75
CA GLU A 369 -1.60 -11.11 -1.29
C GLU A 369 -2.23 -10.27 -0.16
N GLU A 370 -2.62 -10.89 0.97
CA GLU A 370 -3.13 -10.17 2.15
C GLU A 370 -2.07 -9.28 2.81
N LEU A 371 -0.84 -9.77 2.97
CA LEU A 371 0.28 -8.97 3.47
C LEU A 371 0.59 -7.79 2.53
N SER A 372 0.50 -8.03 1.21
CA SER A 372 0.67 -6.98 0.21
C SER A 372 -0.41 -5.90 0.34
N LEU A 373 -1.67 -6.28 0.59
CA LEU A 373 -2.76 -5.33 0.85
C LEU A 373 -2.56 -4.55 2.16
N ASP A 374 -1.99 -5.19 3.19
CA ASP A 374 -1.70 -4.52 4.46
C ASP A 374 -0.67 -3.39 4.28
N ALA A 375 0.35 -3.63 3.45
CA ALA A 375 1.46 -2.70 3.22
C ALA A 375 1.20 -1.67 2.09
N ALA A 376 0.39 -2.02 1.09
CA ALA A 376 0.17 -1.18 -0.08
C ALA A 376 -0.47 0.17 0.28
N GLU A 377 0.01 1.24 -0.38
CA GLU A 377 -0.67 2.53 -0.38
C GLU A 377 -1.69 2.63 -1.52
N LEU A 378 -1.33 2.02 -2.64
CA LEU A 378 -2.08 2.04 -3.89
C LEU A 378 -2.08 0.63 -4.49
N VAL A 379 -3.24 0.18 -4.93
CA VAL A 379 -3.42 -1.05 -5.69
C VAL A 379 -3.98 -0.68 -7.04
N ILE A 380 -3.25 -1.05 -8.09
CA ILE A 380 -3.61 -0.78 -9.47
C ILE A 380 -4.28 -2.01 -10.05
N THR A 381 -5.46 -1.79 -10.62
CA THR A 381 -6.30 -2.80 -11.26
C THR A 381 -6.56 -2.41 -12.72
N SER A 382 -6.84 -3.40 -13.55
CA SER A 382 -7.17 -3.12 -14.96
C SER A 382 -8.64 -2.73 -15.16
N THR A 383 -9.51 -3.16 -14.25
CA THR A 383 -10.97 -2.99 -14.36
C THR A 383 -11.61 -2.73 -12.99
N LYS A 384 -12.80 -2.11 -12.98
CA LYS A 384 -13.59 -1.93 -11.75
C LYS A 384 -14.09 -3.26 -11.20
N GLN A 385 -14.41 -4.20 -12.09
CA GLN A 385 -14.82 -5.55 -11.69
C GLN A 385 -13.74 -6.26 -10.89
N GLU A 386 -12.46 -6.08 -11.23
CA GLU A 386 -11.34 -6.63 -10.46
C GLU A 386 -11.38 -6.14 -9.01
N ILE A 387 -11.68 -4.86 -8.79
CA ILE A 387 -11.80 -4.26 -7.45
C ILE A 387 -12.98 -4.88 -6.69
N GLU A 388 -14.16 -4.91 -7.29
CA GLU A 388 -15.40 -5.27 -6.59
C GLU A 388 -15.56 -6.78 -6.39
N GLU A 389 -15.25 -7.59 -7.41
CA GLU A 389 -15.53 -9.03 -7.39
C GLU A 389 -14.32 -9.90 -7.06
N GLN A 390 -13.09 -9.42 -7.30
CA GLN A 390 -11.89 -10.21 -7.03
C GLN A 390 -11.20 -9.75 -5.75
N TRP A 391 -10.82 -8.47 -5.66
CA TRP A 391 -10.25 -7.91 -4.43
C TRP A 391 -11.26 -7.84 -3.29
N GLY A 392 -12.55 -7.69 -3.59
CA GLY A 392 -13.64 -7.79 -2.61
C GLY A 392 -13.77 -9.16 -1.91
N LEU A 393 -13.04 -10.19 -2.37
CA LEU A 393 -12.97 -11.49 -1.69
C LEU A 393 -11.96 -11.51 -0.54
N TYR A 394 -11.07 -10.53 -0.42
CA TYR A 394 -9.96 -10.52 0.54
C TYR A 394 -10.36 -9.89 1.87
N ASP A 395 -9.76 -10.35 2.97
CA ASP A 395 -10.08 -9.83 4.30
C ASP A 395 -9.45 -8.45 4.52
N GLY A 396 -8.33 -8.21 3.84
CA GLY A 396 -7.61 -6.96 3.84
C GLY A 396 -8.28 -5.84 3.05
N PHE A 397 -9.39 -6.09 2.34
CA PHE A 397 -10.04 -5.05 1.55
C PHE A 397 -11.57 -5.15 1.58
N ASP A 398 -12.22 -4.07 2.01
CA ASP A 398 -13.67 -3.91 1.91
C ASP A 398 -13.99 -2.57 1.24
N VAL A 399 -14.71 -2.63 0.12
CA VAL A 399 -15.04 -1.46 -0.72
C VAL A 399 -15.81 -0.39 0.08
N LYS A 400 -16.71 -0.80 0.98
CA LYS A 400 -17.54 0.15 1.74
C LYS A 400 -16.72 0.83 2.83
N LEU A 401 -15.91 0.06 3.55
CA LEU A 401 -15.06 0.54 4.63
C LEU A 401 -13.98 1.47 4.09
N GLU A 402 -13.34 1.13 2.97
CA GLU A 402 -12.35 1.97 2.32
C GLU A 402 -12.92 3.35 1.98
N LYS A 403 -14.11 3.40 1.33
CA LYS A 403 -14.80 4.66 1.01
C LYS A 403 -15.12 5.49 2.25
N VAL A 404 -15.60 4.85 3.32
CA VAL A 404 -15.88 5.54 4.59
C VAL A 404 -14.60 6.10 5.22
N LEU A 405 -13.51 5.34 5.24
CA LEU A 405 -12.23 5.79 5.79
C LEU A 405 -11.67 6.95 4.98
N ARG A 406 -11.77 6.90 3.64
CA ARG A 406 -11.36 7.97 2.74
C ARG A 406 -12.13 9.26 2.97
N ALA A 407 -13.45 9.18 3.08
CA ALA A 407 -14.30 10.33 3.37
C ALA A 407 -13.95 10.97 4.73
N ARG A 408 -13.64 10.15 5.74
CA ARG A 408 -13.20 10.63 7.06
C ARG A 408 -11.82 11.28 7.02
N ALA A 409 -10.86 10.67 6.31
CA ALA A 409 -9.52 11.20 6.14
C ALA A 409 -9.54 12.58 5.46
N ARG A 410 -10.37 12.76 4.41
CA ARG A 410 -10.56 14.06 3.74
C ARG A 410 -11.06 15.17 4.67
N ARG A 411 -11.81 14.81 5.71
CA ARG A 411 -12.33 15.76 6.71
C ARG A 411 -11.36 16.03 7.87
N GLY A 412 -10.17 15.41 7.86
CA GLY A 412 -9.26 15.44 9.00
C GLY A 412 -9.81 14.72 10.23
N VAL A 413 -10.80 13.83 10.07
CA VAL A 413 -11.37 13.06 11.18
C VAL A 413 -10.46 11.87 11.48
N ASN A 414 -10.11 11.70 12.76
CA ASN A 414 -9.30 10.56 13.21
C ASN A 414 -9.98 9.23 12.86
N CYS A 415 -9.26 8.38 12.12
CA CYS A 415 -9.70 7.05 11.72
C CYS A 415 -9.31 5.95 12.74
N HIS A 416 -8.77 6.33 13.90
CA HIS A 416 -8.30 5.44 14.97
C HIS A 416 -7.29 4.40 14.47
N GLY A 417 -6.38 4.82 13.58
CA GLY A 417 -5.38 3.95 12.94
C GLY A 417 -5.95 2.94 11.96
N ARG A 418 -7.21 3.08 11.55
CA ARG A 418 -7.78 2.24 10.49
C ARG A 418 -7.37 2.73 9.13
N TYR A 419 -6.98 1.78 8.28
CA TYR A 419 -6.53 2.04 6.92
C TYR A 419 -6.92 0.90 5.97
N MET A 420 -7.30 1.30 4.76
CA MET A 420 -7.54 0.42 3.62
C MET A 420 -6.74 0.95 2.42
N PRO A 421 -6.09 0.08 1.62
CA PRO A 421 -5.33 0.50 0.46
C PRO A 421 -6.24 1.20 -0.56
N ARG A 422 -5.70 2.20 -1.26
CA ARG A 422 -6.45 2.89 -2.31
C ARG A 422 -6.46 2.03 -3.58
N MET A 423 -7.63 1.62 -4.04
CA MET A 423 -7.78 0.92 -5.31
C MET A 423 -7.97 1.95 -6.44
N VAL A 424 -7.22 1.81 -7.54
CA VAL A 424 -7.35 2.66 -8.73
C VAL A 424 -7.35 1.79 -9.97
N VAL A 425 -8.25 2.11 -10.90
CA VAL A 425 -8.26 1.51 -12.23
C VAL A 425 -7.30 2.30 -13.12
N ILE A 426 -6.21 1.65 -13.55
CA ILE A 426 -5.32 2.19 -14.57
C ILE A 426 -5.17 1.09 -15.63
N PRO A 427 -5.92 1.18 -16.75
CA PRO A 427 -5.91 0.13 -17.75
C PRO A 427 -4.50 -0.03 -18.35
N PRO A 428 -4.09 -1.25 -18.75
CA PRO A 428 -2.83 -1.45 -19.44
C PRO A 428 -2.73 -0.59 -20.70
N GLY A 429 -1.51 -0.10 -20.97
CA GLY A 429 -1.20 0.56 -22.23
C GLY A 429 -1.07 -0.43 -23.38
N MET A 430 -1.31 0.04 -24.60
CA MET A 430 -0.90 -0.62 -25.83
C MET A 430 -0.02 0.30 -26.65
N ASP A 431 0.84 -0.30 -27.49
CA ASP A 431 1.59 0.43 -28.50
C ASP A 431 0.74 0.61 -29.76
N PHE A 432 0.49 1.86 -30.12
CA PHE A 432 -0.27 2.25 -31.31
C PHE A 432 0.64 2.64 -32.49
N SER A 433 1.96 2.43 -32.40
CA SER A 433 2.91 2.75 -33.48
C SER A 433 2.57 2.11 -34.83
N SER A 434 1.96 0.92 -34.82
CA SER A 434 1.52 0.20 -36.02
C SER A 434 0.15 0.63 -36.57
N VAL A 435 -0.58 1.47 -35.83
CA VAL A 435 -1.92 1.94 -36.21
C VAL A 435 -1.78 3.19 -37.07
N MET A 436 -1.81 3.00 -38.39
CA MET A 436 -1.92 4.13 -39.33
C MET A 436 -3.36 4.65 -39.31
N VAL A 437 -3.60 5.81 -38.70
CA VAL A 437 -4.85 6.55 -38.85
C VAL A 437 -4.91 7.05 -40.29
N GLN A 438 -5.70 6.37 -41.14
CA GLN A 438 -6.05 6.93 -42.43
C GLN A 438 -7.08 8.03 -42.20
N GLU A 439 -6.63 9.28 -42.19
CA GLU A 439 -7.53 10.42 -42.35
C GLU A 439 -8.28 10.28 -43.68
N ASP A 440 -9.57 10.60 -43.64
CA ASP A 440 -10.52 10.39 -44.73
C ASP A 440 -10.08 11.14 -46.00
N ALA A 441 -9.40 10.47 -46.92
CA ALA A 441 -9.34 10.90 -48.30
C ALA A 441 -10.75 10.71 -48.92
N PRO A 442 -11.30 11.70 -49.64
CA PRO A 442 -12.69 11.70 -50.11
C PRO A 442 -13.03 10.68 -51.21
N ASP A 443 -12.12 9.75 -51.55
CA ASP A 443 -12.26 8.79 -52.67
C ASP A 443 -12.39 7.32 -52.23
N ALA A 444 -13.03 7.05 -51.08
CA ALA A 444 -13.16 5.69 -50.54
C ALA A 444 -13.98 4.70 -51.40
N ASP A 445 -14.85 5.20 -52.29
CA ASP A 445 -15.62 4.35 -53.22
C ASP A 445 -14.80 3.93 -54.47
N GLY A 446 -13.69 4.62 -54.76
CA GLY A 446 -12.82 4.33 -55.91
C GLY A 446 -11.82 3.20 -55.66
N GLU A 447 -11.21 3.14 -54.47
CA GLU A 447 -10.22 2.11 -54.14
C GLU A 447 -10.83 0.70 -54.04
N LEU A 448 -12.02 0.54 -53.45
CA LEU A 448 -12.66 -0.79 -53.31
C LEU A 448 -13.04 -1.41 -54.68
N ASN A 449 -13.36 -0.57 -55.67
CA ASN A 449 -13.65 -0.99 -57.03
C ASN A 449 -12.37 -1.30 -57.84
N GLN A 450 -11.27 -0.57 -57.61
CA GLN A 450 -9.96 -0.90 -58.18
C GLN A 450 -9.35 -2.17 -57.58
N LEU A 451 -9.66 -2.48 -56.31
CA LEU A 451 -9.16 -3.65 -55.56
C LEU A 451 -9.64 -5.01 -56.07
N MET A 452 -10.66 -5.08 -56.95
CA MET A 452 -11.30 -6.34 -57.35
C MET A 452 -11.46 -6.57 -58.87
N GLY A 453 -10.76 -5.80 -59.72
CA GLY A 453 -10.60 -6.17 -61.15
C GLY A 453 -11.12 -5.18 -62.19
N GLY A 454 -10.98 -3.86 -61.96
CA GLY A 454 -11.10 -2.88 -63.03
C GLY A 454 -9.82 -2.81 -63.87
N THR A 455 -9.87 -3.28 -65.11
CA THR A 455 -8.83 -3.01 -66.11
C THR A 455 -8.87 -1.53 -66.48
N ASP A 456 -8.14 -0.68 -65.75
CA ASP A 456 -7.68 0.61 -66.28
C ASP A 456 -6.30 0.91 -65.70
N GLY A 457 -5.30 0.80 -66.56
CA GLY A 457 -3.90 0.97 -66.21
C GLY A 457 -3.51 2.43 -66.17
N SER A 458 -3.38 3.01 -64.98
CA SER A 458 -2.45 4.14 -64.74
C SER A 458 -2.30 4.49 -63.25
N SER A 459 -1.84 3.55 -62.42
CA SER A 459 -1.08 3.81 -61.18
C SER A 459 -0.67 2.47 -60.59
N SER A 460 0.57 2.34 -60.10
CA SER A 460 1.08 1.11 -59.50
C SER A 460 0.22 0.72 -58.27
N PRO A 461 -0.50 -0.42 -58.27
CA PRO A 461 -1.39 -0.75 -57.16
C PRO A 461 -0.56 -1.16 -55.94
N LYS A 462 -0.83 -0.56 -54.77
CA LYS A 462 -0.32 -1.06 -53.49
C LYS A 462 -0.76 -2.52 -53.35
N ALA A 463 0.20 -3.42 -53.16
CA ALA A 463 -0.08 -4.86 -53.08
C ALA A 463 -1.12 -5.16 -51.99
N ILE A 464 -2.19 -5.85 -52.36
CA ILE A 464 -3.27 -6.25 -51.45
C ILE A 464 -2.69 -7.25 -50.44
N PRO A 465 -2.94 -7.08 -49.13
CA PRO A 465 -2.52 -8.07 -48.13
C PRO A 465 -3.08 -9.45 -48.46
N VAL A 466 -2.22 -10.48 -48.46
CA VAL A 466 -2.59 -11.87 -48.82
C VAL A 466 -3.77 -12.39 -47.98
N ILE A 467 -3.85 -11.98 -46.72
CA ILE A 467 -4.93 -12.36 -45.80
C ILE A 467 -6.31 -11.90 -46.27
N TRP A 468 -6.42 -10.81 -47.03
CA TRP A 468 -7.71 -10.34 -47.55
C TRP A 468 -8.28 -11.33 -48.57
N SER A 469 -7.44 -11.84 -49.48
CA SER A 469 -7.84 -12.87 -50.43
C SER A 469 -8.26 -14.17 -49.74
N GLU A 470 -7.58 -14.57 -48.67
CA GLU A 470 -7.92 -15.74 -47.86
C GLU A 470 -9.27 -15.62 -47.15
N VAL A 471 -9.68 -14.40 -46.77
CA VAL A 471 -11.02 -14.12 -46.22
C VAL A 471 -12.07 -14.08 -47.34
N MET A 472 -11.80 -13.34 -48.42
CA MET A 472 -12.75 -13.10 -49.50
C MET A 472 -13.16 -14.38 -50.24
N ARG A 473 -12.30 -15.41 -50.33
CA ARG A 473 -12.63 -16.68 -51.00
C ARG A 473 -13.86 -17.40 -50.44
N PHE A 474 -14.25 -17.10 -49.19
CA PHE A 474 -15.41 -17.71 -48.54
C PHE A 474 -16.73 -16.99 -48.85
N LEU A 475 -16.66 -15.78 -49.43
CA LEU A 475 -17.79 -14.85 -49.51
C LEU A 475 -18.28 -14.71 -50.95
N THR A 476 -19.58 -14.85 -51.17
CA THR A 476 -20.20 -14.63 -52.49
C THR A 476 -20.26 -13.14 -52.85
N ASN A 477 -20.49 -12.28 -51.86
CA ASN A 477 -20.43 -10.83 -52.03
C ASN A 477 -19.52 -10.21 -50.95
N PRO A 478 -18.23 -9.99 -51.23
CA PRO A 478 -17.27 -9.46 -50.26
C PRO A 478 -17.46 -7.96 -49.93
N HIS A 479 -18.30 -7.22 -50.67
CA HIS A 479 -18.54 -5.80 -50.43
C HIS A 479 -19.49 -5.52 -49.26
N LYS A 480 -20.21 -6.53 -48.75
CA LYS A 480 -21.07 -6.35 -47.58
C LYS A 480 -20.22 -6.04 -46.33
N PRO A 481 -20.72 -5.19 -45.42
CA PRO A 481 -20.13 -4.98 -44.11
C PRO A 481 -19.74 -6.27 -43.40
N MET A 482 -18.55 -6.27 -42.81
CA MET A 482 -18.00 -7.42 -42.09
C MET A 482 -18.34 -7.35 -40.59
N ILE A 483 -18.98 -8.38 -40.06
CA ILE A 483 -19.02 -8.66 -38.63
C ILE A 483 -17.78 -9.49 -38.30
N LEU A 484 -16.81 -8.90 -37.60
CA LEU A 484 -15.54 -9.53 -37.28
C LEU A 484 -15.55 -10.06 -35.84
N ALA A 485 -15.31 -11.36 -35.67
CA ALA A 485 -14.98 -11.95 -34.38
C ALA A 485 -13.58 -12.57 -34.44
N LEU A 486 -12.69 -12.11 -33.56
CA LEU A 486 -11.31 -12.60 -33.47
C LEU A 486 -11.08 -13.18 -32.07
N SER A 487 -10.92 -14.50 -31.97
CA SER A 487 -10.66 -15.17 -30.69
C SER A 487 -10.19 -16.61 -30.90
N ARG A 488 -9.71 -17.27 -29.82
CA ARG A 488 -9.47 -18.71 -29.85
C ARG A 488 -10.82 -19.47 -29.91
N PRO A 489 -10.88 -20.66 -30.52
CA PRO A 489 -12.09 -21.50 -30.56
C PRO A 489 -12.37 -22.17 -29.19
N ASP A 490 -12.44 -21.37 -28.12
CA ASP A 490 -12.69 -21.81 -26.76
C ASP A 490 -14.19 -21.66 -26.43
N PRO A 491 -14.83 -22.61 -25.72
CA PRO A 491 -16.22 -22.49 -25.31
C PRO A 491 -16.57 -21.19 -24.59
N LYS A 492 -15.65 -20.62 -23.80
CA LYS A 492 -15.84 -19.35 -23.07
C LYS A 492 -15.99 -18.16 -24.00
N LYS A 493 -15.41 -18.21 -25.20
CA LYS A 493 -15.51 -17.15 -26.21
C LYS A 493 -16.85 -17.15 -26.93
N ASN A 494 -17.69 -18.18 -26.73
CA ASN A 494 -19.12 -18.18 -27.06
C ASN A 494 -19.43 -17.88 -28.55
N ILE A 495 -18.54 -18.27 -29.45
CA ILE A 495 -18.67 -18.06 -30.90
C ILE A 495 -19.94 -18.77 -31.44
N THR A 496 -20.33 -19.88 -30.82
CA THR A 496 -21.53 -20.63 -31.17
C THR A 496 -22.82 -19.81 -31.05
N THR A 497 -22.93 -18.97 -30.02
CA THR A 497 -24.12 -18.13 -29.80
C THR A 497 -24.17 -16.99 -30.81
N LEU A 498 -23.02 -16.40 -31.14
CA LEU A 498 -22.90 -15.42 -32.23
C LEU A 498 -23.36 -16.00 -33.58
N LEU A 499 -22.88 -17.19 -33.92
CA LEU A 499 -23.26 -17.84 -35.17
C LEU A 499 -24.76 -18.17 -35.23
N LYS A 500 -25.33 -18.57 -34.09
CA LYS A 500 -26.78 -18.78 -33.96
C LYS A 500 -27.57 -17.48 -34.14
N ALA A 501 -27.12 -16.39 -33.53
CA ALA A 501 -27.70 -15.06 -33.68
C ALA A 501 -27.69 -14.58 -35.15
N PHE A 502 -26.57 -14.81 -35.85
CA PHE A 502 -26.44 -14.50 -37.27
C PHE A 502 -27.32 -15.40 -38.15
N GLY A 503 -27.31 -16.72 -37.90
CA GLY A 503 -28.04 -17.69 -38.71
C GLY A 503 -29.56 -17.53 -38.68
N GLU A 504 -30.12 -17.17 -37.52
CA GLU A 504 -31.57 -16.99 -37.31
C GLU A 504 -32.08 -15.60 -37.73
N SER A 505 -31.18 -14.60 -37.85
CA SER A 505 -31.54 -13.23 -38.24
C SER A 505 -31.39 -13.02 -39.76
N ARG A 506 -32.49 -13.15 -40.50
CA ARG A 506 -32.51 -12.86 -41.96
C ARG A 506 -32.05 -11.44 -42.29
N PRO A 507 -32.50 -10.37 -41.60
CA PRO A 507 -32.05 -9.01 -41.91
C PRO A 507 -30.53 -8.83 -41.76
N LEU A 508 -29.92 -9.51 -40.79
CA LEU A 508 -28.48 -9.41 -40.55
C LEU A 508 -27.66 -10.10 -41.65
N ARG A 509 -28.15 -11.24 -42.15
CA ARG A 509 -27.55 -12.00 -43.27
C ARG A 509 -27.65 -11.26 -44.61
N GLU A 510 -28.75 -10.53 -44.80
CA GLU A 510 -28.93 -9.69 -46.00
C GLU A 510 -27.96 -8.51 -45.99
N LEU A 511 -27.75 -7.88 -44.84
CA LEU A 511 -26.90 -6.69 -44.69
C LEU A 511 -25.40 -6.97 -44.61
N ALA A 512 -24.95 -8.04 -43.96
CA ALA A 512 -23.55 -8.24 -43.60
C ALA A 512 -23.03 -9.66 -43.80
N ASN A 513 -21.70 -9.80 -43.85
CA ASN A 513 -20.99 -11.08 -43.82
C ASN A 513 -20.37 -11.30 -42.43
N LEU A 514 -20.25 -12.56 -42.00
CA LEU A 514 -19.63 -12.91 -40.72
C LEU A 514 -18.22 -13.46 -40.95
N THR A 515 -17.20 -12.89 -40.31
CA THR A 515 -15.81 -13.37 -40.39
C THR A 515 -15.33 -13.82 -39.01
N LEU A 516 -14.96 -15.10 -38.92
CA LEU A 516 -14.53 -15.77 -37.69
C LEU A 516 -13.04 -16.13 -37.79
N ILE A 517 -12.18 -15.35 -37.13
CA ILE A 517 -10.76 -15.65 -36.99
C ILE A 517 -10.56 -16.50 -35.73
N MET A 518 -10.43 -17.81 -35.91
CA MET A 518 -10.49 -18.83 -34.84
C MET A 518 -9.16 -19.58 -34.63
N GLY A 519 -8.05 -18.85 -34.47
CA GLY A 519 -6.73 -19.46 -34.31
C GLY A 519 -6.23 -20.19 -35.57
N ASN A 520 -5.00 -20.69 -35.50
CA ASN A 520 -4.39 -21.48 -36.58
C ASN A 520 -4.67 -22.97 -36.38
N ARG A 521 -4.87 -23.71 -37.48
CA ARG A 521 -5.11 -25.16 -37.45
C ARG A 521 -4.57 -25.83 -38.70
N ASP A 522 -4.04 -27.04 -38.60
CA ASP A 522 -3.72 -27.89 -39.76
C ASP A 522 -4.82 -28.93 -39.98
N TYR A 523 -5.10 -29.76 -38.98
CA TYR A 523 -6.19 -30.74 -38.99
C TYR A 523 -7.05 -30.59 -37.73
N ILE A 524 -8.36 -30.81 -37.85
CA ILE A 524 -9.30 -30.67 -36.71
C ILE A 524 -9.02 -31.75 -35.66
N ASP A 525 -8.63 -32.95 -36.09
CA ASP A 525 -8.38 -34.10 -35.22
C ASP A 525 -7.15 -33.95 -34.32
N GLU A 526 -6.21 -33.07 -34.69
CA GLU A 526 -5.00 -32.77 -33.94
C GLU A 526 -5.18 -31.62 -32.92
N MET A 527 -6.35 -30.97 -32.92
CA MET A 527 -6.65 -29.91 -31.97
C MET A 527 -6.99 -30.48 -30.58
N SER A 528 -6.88 -29.65 -29.54
CA SER A 528 -7.37 -30.01 -28.21
C SER A 528 -8.87 -30.33 -28.25
N THR A 529 -9.34 -31.28 -27.43
CA THR A 529 -10.73 -31.77 -27.45
C THR A 529 -11.76 -30.64 -27.36
N GLY A 530 -11.49 -29.61 -26.53
CA GLY A 530 -12.36 -28.44 -26.42
C GLY A 530 -12.42 -27.61 -27.71
N ASN A 531 -11.26 -27.28 -28.28
CA ASN A 531 -11.18 -26.47 -29.50
C ASN A 531 -11.75 -27.19 -30.73
N ALA A 532 -11.46 -28.49 -30.86
CA ALA A 532 -12.00 -29.35 -31.92
C ALA A 532 -13.53 -29.39 -31.85
N THR A 533 -14.10 -29.51 -30.65
CA THR A 533 -15.55 -29.57 -30.43
C THR A 533 -16.22 -28.26 -30.85
N VAL A 534 -15.65 -27.10 -30.46
CA VAL A 534 -16.20 -25.79 -30.84
C VAL A 534 -16.17 -25.62 -32.35
N LEU A 535 -15.05 -25.90 -33.00
CA LEU A 535 -14.92 -25.77 -34.45
C LEU A 535 -15.87 -26.72 -35.20
N THR A 536 -15.98 -27.98 -34.75
CA THR A 536 -16.94 -28.94 -35.31
C THR A 536 -18.37 -28.45 -35.17
N THR A 537 -18.70 -27.83 -34.04
CA THR A 537 -20.02 -27.24 -33.80
C THR A 537 -20.28 -26.05 -34.72
N VAL A 538 -19.28 -25.18 -34.94
CA VAL A 538 -19.36 -24.07 -35.90
C VAL A 538 -19.66 -24.59 -37.31
N LEU A 539 -18.95 -25.62 -37.78
CA LEU A 539 -19.20 -26.22 -39.10
C LEU A 539 -20.60 -26.82 -39.22
N LYS A 540 -21.07 -27.54 -38.20
CA LYS A 540 -22.45 -28.07 -38.14
C LYS A 540 -23.51 -26.97 -38.18
N MET A 541 -23.24 -25.82 -37.56
CA MET A 541 -24.15 -24.68 -37.57
C MET A 541 -24.15 -23.95 -38.92
N ILE A 542 -23.01 -23.83 -39.59
CA ILE A 542 -22.93 -23.26 -40.94
C ILE A 542 -23.79 -24.07 -41.91
N ASP A 543 -23.69 -25.40 -41.84
CA ASP A 543 -24.54 -26.33 -42.62
C ASP A 543 -26.02 -26.20 -42.24
N LYS A 544 -26.35 -26.26 -40.94
CA LYS A 544 -27.72 -26.17 -40.44
C LYS A 544 -28.47 -24.90 -40.89
N TYR A 545 -27.80 -23.75 -40.94
CA TYR A 545 -28.41 -22.46 -41.27
C TYR A 545 -28.19 -22.03 -42.74
N ASP A 546 -27.56 -22.89 -43.55
CA ASP A 546 -27.19 -22.63 -44.95
C ASP A 546 -26.44 -21.30 -45.12
N LEU A 547 -25.29 -21.19 -44.45
CA LEU A 547 -24.48 -19.97 -44.38
C LEU A 547 -23.29 -19.95 -45.35
N TYR A 548 -23.29 -20.85 -46.33
CA TYR A 548 -22.26 -20.87 -47.38
C TYR A 548 -22.26 -19.55 -48.17
N GLY A 549 -21.07 -19.01 -48.45
CA GLY A 549 -20.92 -17.73 -49.12
C GLY A 549 -21.15 -16.49 -48.23
N GLN A 550 -21.51 -16.67 -46.95
CA GLN A 550 -21.79 -15.57 -46.00
C GLN A 550 -20.85 -15.57 -44.78
N VAL A 551 -20.22 -16.72 -44.47
CA VAL A 551 -19.35 -16.88 -43.30
C VAL A 551 -17.93 -17.23 -43.74
N ALA A 552 -16.95 -16.41 -43.36
CA ALA A 552 -15.52 -16.65 -43.58
C ALA A 552 -14.84 -17.18 -42.32
N TYR A 553 -13.99 -18.19 -42.46
CA TYR A 553 -13.27 -18.83 -41.34
C TYR A 553 -11.88 -19.34 -41.79
N PRO A 554 -10.95 -18.42 -42.12
CA PRO A 554 -9.65 -18.77 -42.65
C PRO A 554 -8.87 -19.72 -41.74
N LYS A 555 -7.98 -20.51 -42.34
CA LYS A 555 -7.27 -21.60 -41.67
C LYS A 555 -6.01 -21.13 -40.94
N HIS A 556 -5.31 -20.16 -41.52
CA HIS A 556 -4.05 -19.63 -41.03
C HIS A 556 -4.05 -18.10 -41.09
N HIS A 557 -3.40 -17.48 -40.11
CA HIS A 557 -3.03 -16.07 -40.09
C HIS A 557 -1.73 -15.90 -39.29
N LYS A 558 -0.96 -14.88 -39.64
CA LYS A 558 0.19 -14.42 -38.86
C LYS A 558 -0.23 -13.27 -37.95
N GLN A 559 0.55 -13.01 -36.91
CA GLN A 559 0.31 -11.86 -36.03
C GLN A 559 0.38 -10.52 -36.80
N SER A 560 1.27 -10.43 -37.80
CA SER A 560 1.36 -9.29 -38.72
C SER A 560 0.10 -9.05 -39.54
N ASP A 561 -0.74 -10.08 -39.73
CA ASP A 561 -1.94 -10.01 -40.56
C ASP A 561 -3.14 -9.44 -39.77
N VAL A 562 -3.08 -9.45 -38.43
CA VAL A 562 -4.19 -9.02 -37.57
C VAL A 562 -4.58 -7.54 -37.80
N PRO A 563 -3.63 -6.58 -37.87
CA PRO A 563 -3.96 -5.20 -38.23
C PRO A 563 -4.60 -5.06 -39.62
N ASP A 564 -4.19 -5.88 -40.59
CA ASP A 564 -4.82 -5.92 -41.93
C ASP A 564 -6.26 -6.42 -41.89
N ILE A 565 -6.57 -7.38 -41.02
CA ILE A 565 -7.93 -7.90 -40.82
C ILE A 565 -8.83 -6.81 -40.22
N TYR A 566 -8.35 -6.08 -39.20
CA TYR A 566 -9.08 -4.96 -38.62
C TYR A 566 -9.33 -3.86 -39.65
N ARG A 567 -8.33 -3.51 -40.46
CA ARG A 567 -8.47 -2.54 -41.56
C ARG A 567 -9.49 -2.98 -42.61
N LEU A 568 -9.50 -4.27 -42.97
CA LEU A 568 -10.50 -4.80 -43.90
C LEU A 568 -11.92 -4.64 -43.35
N ALA A 569 -12.13 -5.00 -42.09
CA ALA A 569 -13.43 -4.84 -41.45
C ALA A 569 -13.86 -3.37 -41.42
N ALA A 570 -12.94 -2.44 -41.09
CA ALA A 570 -13.22 -1.01 -41.07
C ALA A 570 -13.55 -0.46 -42.47
N LYS A 571 -12.80 -0.87 -43.51
CA LYS A 571 -13.04 -0.48 -44.91
C LYS A 571 -14.42 -0.92 -45.41
N THR A 572 -14.91 -2.09 -44.99
CA THR A 572 -16.26 -2.56 -45.35
C THR A 572 -17.38 -1.90 -44.54
N LYS A 573 -17.06 -0.92 -43.65
CA LYS A 573 -18.01 -0.35 -42.66
C LYS A 573 -18.61 -1.41 -41.74
N GLY A 574 -17.77 -2.36 -41.36
CA GLY A 574 -18.10 -3.49 -40.49
C GLY A 574 -18.12 -3.16 -39.00
N VAL A 575 -18.31 -4.18 -38.17
CA VAL A 575 -18.35 -4.08 -36.70
C VAL A 575 -17.49 -5.18 -36.09
N PHE A 576 -16.80 -4.89 -34.98
CA PHE A 576 -16.11 -5.92 -34.21
C PHE A 576 -17.00 -6.43 -33.09
N ILE A 577 -17.04 -7.74 -32.89
CA ILE A 577 -17.82 -8.36 -31.81
C ILE A 577 -16.98 -9.28 -30.91
N ASN A 578 -17.12 -9.07 -29.60
CA ASN A 578 -16.66 -10.00 -28.57
C ASN A 578 -17.87 -10.57 -27.79
N PRO A 579 -18.36 -11.77 -28.16
CA PRO A 579 -19.54 -12.37 -27.55
C PRO A 579 -19.22 -13.23 -26.30
N ALA A 580 -18.00 -13.16 -25.76
CA ALA A 580 -17.53 -14.04 -24.68
C ALA A 580 -18.47 -14.03 -23.46
N LEU A 581 -18.60 -15.19 -22.79
CA LEU A 581 -19.44 -15.31 -21.59
C LEU A 581 -18.97 -14.37 -20.47
N VAL A 582 -17.65 -14.25 -20.32
CA VAL A 582 -16.95 -13.29 -19.45
C VAL A 582 -15.63 -12.93 -20.14
N GLU A 583 -15.31 -11.64 -20.23
CA GLU A 583 -14.04 -11.14 -20.76
C GLU A 583 -13.29 -10.35 -19.67
N PRO A 584 -12.17 -10.84 -19.11
CA PRO A 584 -11.49 -10.17 -17.99
C PRO A 584 -11.04 -8.73 -18.29
N PHE A 585 -10.58 -8.45 -19.51
CA PHE A 585 -10.22 -7.11 -19.97
C PHE A 585 -10.66 -6.88 -21.42
N GLY A 586 -10.01 -7.55 -22.37
CA GLY A 586 -10.37 -7.51 -23.80
C GLY A 586 -9.46 -6.62 -24.64
N LEU A 587 -8.16 -6.92 -24.71
CA LEU A 587 -7.19 -6.20 -25.56
C LEU A 587 -7.65 -6.09 -27.03
N THR A 588 -8.28 -7.15 -27.57
CA THR A 588 -8.82 -7.16 -28.94
C THR A 588 -9.88 -6.08 -29.19
N LEU A 589 -10.57 -5.60 -28.14
CA LEU A 589 -11.52 -4.49 -28.26
C LEU A 589 -10.80 -3.17 -28.46
N ILE A 590 -9.70 -2.96 -27.75
CA ILE A 590 -8.87 -1.76 -27.88
C ILE A 590 -8.17 -1.78 -29.23
N GLU A 591 -7.65 -2.94 -29.66
CA GLU A 591 -7.05 -3.10 -31.00
C GLU A 591 -8.06 -2.79 -32.10
N ALA A 592 -9.27 -3.34 -32.02
CA ALA A 592 -10.34 -3.04 -32.98
C ALA A 592 -10.72 -1.55 -32.98
N ALA A 593 -10.88 -0.95 -31.80
CA ALA A 593 -11.20 0.47 -31.66
C ALA A 593 -10.13 1.39 -32.26
N ALA A 594 -8.85 1.05 -32.08
CA ALA A 594 -7.74 1.80 -32.65
C ALA A 594 -7.79 1.84 -34.20
N HIS A 595 -8.28 0.76 -34.82
CA HIS A 595 -8.50 0.68 -36.27
C HIS A 595 -9.83 1.28 -36.73
N GLY A 596 -10.59 1.94 -35.84
CA GLY A 596 -11.81 2.66 -36.15
C GLY A 596 -13.06 1.77 -36.27
N LEU A 597 -13.04 0.57 -35.68
CA LEU A 597 -14.20 -0.32 -35.66
C LEU A 597 -15.13 -0.02 -34.49
N PRO A 598 -16.44 0.17 -34.73
CA PRO A 598 -17.44 0.13 -33.68
C PRO A 598 -17.50 -1.26 -33.03
N LEU A 599 -17.84 -1.30 -31.74
CA LEU A 599 -17.76 -2.51 -30.93
C LEU A 599 -19.15 -3.04 -30.53
N VAL A 600 -19.31 -4.35 -30.53
CA VAL A 600 -20.33 -5.06 -29.74
C VAL A 600 -19.61 -5.96 -28.76
N ALA A 601 -19.81 -5.76 -27.45
CA ALA A 601 -19.07 -6.52 -26.46
C ALA A 601 -19.98 -7.03 -25.33
N THR A 602 -19.56 -8.13 -24.71
CA THR A 602 -20.23 -8.67 -23.53
C THR A 602 -20.30 -7.65 -22.39
N LYS A 603 -21.45 -7.58 -21.70
CA LYS A 603 -21.62 -6.78 -20.47
C LYS A 603 -20.96 -7.40 -19.23
N ASN A 604 -20.35 -8.57 -19.36
CA ASN A 604 -19.71 -9.29 -18.27
C ASN A 604 -18.19 -9.20 -18.43
N GLY A 605 -17.52 -8.33 -17.67
CA GLY A 605 -16.08 -8.18 -17.81
C GLY A 605 -15.54 -6.76 -17.83
N GLY A 606 -14.25 -6.67 -18.16
CA GLY A 606 -13.58 -5.44 -18.56
C GLY A 606 -14.15 -4.69 -19.78
N PRO A 607 -14.90 -5.31 -20.72
CA PRO A 607 -15.50 -4.54 -21.81
C PRO A 607 -16.46 -3.43 -21.34
N VAL A 608 -17.04 -3.55 -20.14
CA VAL A 608 -17.88 -2.49 -19.55
C VAL A 608 -17.07 -1.21 -19.30
N ASP A 609 -15.84 -1.37 -18.80
CA ASP A 609 -14.95 -0.24 -18.54
C ASP A 609 -14.39 0.35 -19.85
N ILE A 610 -14.04 -0.52 -20.81
CA ILE A 610 -13.60 -0.09 -22.15
C ILE A 610 -14.71 0.68 -22.87
N HIS A 611 -15.94 0.17 -22.85
CA HIS A 611 -17.09 0.84 -23.44
C HIS A 611 -17.36 2.20 -22.79
N ARG A 612 -17.27 2.28 -21.45
CA ARG A 612 -17.44 3.55 -20.72
C ARG A 612 -16.39 4.59 -21.11
N ALA A 613 -15.13 4.18 -21.29
CA ALA A 613 -14.04 5.08 -21.64
C ALA A 613 -14.06 5.51 -23.11
N LEU A 614 -14.37 4.58 -24.03
CA LEU A 614 -14.32 4.85 -25.46
C LEU A 614 -15.62 5.40 -26.04
N ASN A 615 -16.78 5.00 -25.49
CA ASN A 615 -18.11 5.27 -26.02
C ASN A 615 -18.24 4.96 -27.54
N ASN A 616 -17.72 3.81 -27.95
CA ASN A 616 -17.55 3.42 -29.36
C ASN A 616 -18.35 2.15 -29.75
N GLY A 617 -19.44 1.84 -29.05
CA GLY A 617 -20.14 0.58 -29.27
C GLY A 617 -21.36 0.32 -28.39
N LEU A 618 -21.77 -0.95 -28.33
CA LEU A 618 -22.91 -1.44 -27.53
C LEU A 618 -22.52 -2.65 -26.68
N LEU A 619 -23.06 -2.70 -25.46
CA LEU A 619 -22.91 -3.85 -24.56
C LEU A 619 -24.10 -4.80 -24.68
N VAL A 620 -23.84 -6.11 -24.67
CA VAL A 620 -24.85 -7.17 -24.84
C VAL A 620 -24.76 -8.24 -23.76
N ASP A 621 -25.88 -8.89 -23.45
CA ASP A 621 -25.86 -10.10 -22.63
C ASP A 621 -25.38 -11.29 -23.47
N PRO A 622 -24.27 -11.96 -23.10
CA PRO A 622 -23.74 -13.06 -23.91
C PRO A 622 -24.64 -14.31 -23.91
N HIS A 623 -25.62 -14.41 -22.99
CA HIS A 623 -26.60 -15.50 -22.97
C HIS A 623 -27.86 -15.18 -23.77
N ASP A 624 -28.07 -13.92 -24.16
CA ASP A 624 -29.21 -13.49 -24.97
C ASP A 624 -28.79 -13.32 -26.44
N GLN A 625 -29.10 -14.34 -27.23
CA GLN A 625 -28.88 -14.36 -28.66
C GLN A 625 -29.58 -13.19 -29.38
N GLN A 626 -30.78 -12.80 -28.94
CA GLN A 626 -31.56 -11.76 -29.59
C GLN A 626 -30.96 -10.38 -29.30
N SER A 627 -30.42 -10.17 -28.10
CA SER A 627 -29.63 -8.99 -27.74
C SER A 627 -28.43 -8.81 -28.68
N ILE A 628 -27.67 -9.89 -28.94
CA ILE A 628 -26.52 -9.87 -29.88
C ILE A 628 -26.98 -9.48 -31.28
N ALA A 629 -28.01 -10.15 -31.82
CA ALA A 629 -28.51 -9.88 -33.16
C ALA A 629 -29.00 -8.44 -33.33
N ASN A 630 -29.75 -7.92 -32.35
CA ASN A 630 -30.29 -6.56 -32.38
C ASN A 630 -29.18 -5.50 -32.30
N ALA A 631 -28.16 -5.69 -31.47
CA ALA A 631 -27.04 -4.75 -31.35
C ALA A 631 -26.22 -4.68 -32.66
N LEU A 632 -25.93 -5.83 -33.27
CA LEU A 632 -25.25 -5.90 -34.56
C LEU A 632 -26.07 -5.23 -35.66
N LEU A 633 -27.37 -5.54 -35.73
CA LEU A 633 -28.28 -4.95 -36.71
C LEU A 633 -28.36 -3.43 -36.56
N LYS A 634 -28.41 -2.93 -35.32
CA LYS A 634 -28.48 -1.50 -35.04
C LYS A 634 -27.23 -0.77 -35.55
N LEU A 635 -26.04 -1.22 -35.17
CA LEU A 635 -24.77 -0.60 -35.59
C LEU A 635 -24.54 -0.66 -37.11
N LEU A 636 -25.02 -1.71 -37.78
CA LEU A 636 -24.85 -1.88 -39.23
C LEU A 636 -25.90 -1.12 -40.05
N SER A 637 -27.11 -0.91 -39.52
CA SER A 637 -28.18 -0.22 -40.23
C SER A 637 -28.16 1.30 -40.02
N GLU A 638 -27.74 1.78 -38.85
CA GLU A 638 -27.66 3.20 -38.52
C GLU A 638 -26.28 3.79 -38.86
N LYS A 639 -26.15 4.37 -40.06
CA LYS A 639 -24.88 4.96 -40.54
C LYS A 639 -24.31 6.05 -39.61
N ASN A 640 -25.16 6.91 -39.05
CA ASN A 640 -24.72 7.99 -38.16
C ASN A 640 -24.11 7.41 -36.87
N LEU A 641 -24.78 6.43 -36.25
CA LEU A 641 -24.28 5.76 -35.06
C LEU A 641 -22.93 5.08 -35.31
N TRP A 642 -22.74 4.47 -36.48
CA TRP A 642 -21.47 3.86 -36.86
C TRP A 642 -20.33 4.89 -36.93
N VAL A 643 -20.58 6.04 -37.58
CA VAL A 643 -19.60 7.14 -37.70
C VAL A 643 -19.27 7.74 -36.34
N ASP A 644 -20.29 7.99 -35.50
CA ASP A 644 -20.10 8.49 -34.14
C ASP A 644 -19.24 7.52 -33.32
N CYS A 645 -19.53 6.21 -33.39
CA CYS A 645 -18.75 5.19 -32.69
C CYS A 645 -17.29 5.14 -33.18
N ARG A 646 -17.04 5.23 -34.50
CA ARG A 646 -15.68 5.30 -35.07
C ARG A 646 -14.93 6.52 -34.54
N ASN A 647 -15.54 7.70 -34.60
CA ASN A 647 -14.93 8.95 -34.17
C ASN A 647 -14.63 8.95 -32.68
N ASN A 648 -15.55 8.46 -31.85
CA ASN A 648 -15.35 8.31 -30.41
C ASN A 648 -14.21 7.33 -30.09
N GLY A 649 -14.15 6.21 -30.82
CA GLY A 649 -13.06 5.24 -30.71
C GLY A 649 -11.70 5.90 -30.90
N TRP A 650 -11.50 6.61 -32.02
CA TRP A 650 -10.24 7.30 -32.30
C TRP A 650 -9.94 8.46 -31.35
N LYS A 651 -10.94 9.26 -30.99
CA LYS A 651 -10.78 10.36 -30.05
C LYS A 651 -10.27 9.85 -28.70
N ASN A 652 -10.78 8.73 -28.21
CA ASN A 652 -10.54 8.26 -26.84
C ASN A 652 -9.51 7.13 -26.75
N ILE A 653 -9.02 6.56 -27.86
CA ILE A 653 -8.10 5.41 -27.83
C ILE A 653 -6.80 5.68 -27.08
N HIS A 654 -6.35 6.95 -27.08
CA HIS A 654 -5.14 7.39 -26.38
C HIS A 654 -5.20 7.13 -24.86
N LEU A 655 -6.40 6.99 -24.28
CA LEU A 655 -6.59 6.63 -22.87
C LEU A 655 -6.04 5.23 -22.52
N PHE A 656 -5.90 4.35 -23.53
CA PHE A 656 -5.34 3.01 -23.40
C PHE A 656 -3.90 2.94 -23.93
N SER A 657 -3.20 4.07 -23.97
CA SER A 657 -1.79 4.14 -24.37
C SER A 657 -0.85 4.04 -23.17
N TRP A 658 0.37 3.53 -23.41
CA TRP A 658 1.40 3.48 -22.37
C TRP A 658 1.76 4.86 -21.78
N PRO A 659 1.90 5.96 -22.57
CA PRO A 659 2.12 7.29 -22.01
C PRO A 659 1.02 7.76 -21.06
N GLU A 660 -0.26 7.54 -21.39
CA GLU A 660 -1.37 7.92 -20.51
C GLU A 660 -1.42 7.05 -19.25
N HIS A 661 -1.17 5.74 -19.40
CA HIS A 661 -1.00 4.83 -18.26
C HIS A 661 0.05 5.37 -17.29
N CYS A 662 1.25 5.70 -17.80
CA CYS A 662 2.35 6.20 -16.98
C CYS A 662 2.07 7.59 -16.38
N ARG A 663 1.39 8.49 -17.10
CA ARG A 663 0.98 9.80 -16.58
C ARG A 663 0.02 9.65 -15.41
N THR A 664 -1.01 8.82 -15.55
CA THR A 664 -1.96 8.53 -14.48
C THR A 664 -1.26 7.83 -13.31
N TYR A 665 -0.40 6.85 -13.60
CA TYR A 665 0.42 6.16 -12.61
C TYR A 665 1.25 7.15 -11.77
N LEU A 666 2.08 7.98 -12.41
CA LEU A 666 2.95 8.94 -11.72
C LEU A 666 2.15 9.99 -10.95
N THR A 667 0.99 10.42 -11.46
CA THR A 667 0.09 11.32 -10.74
C THR A 667 -0.42 10.70 -9.43
N ARG A 668 -0.81 9.41 -9.46
CA ARG A 668 -1.30 8.70 -8.27
C ARG A 668 -0.15 8.41 -7.28
N VAL A 669 1.01 8.02 -7.78
CA VAL A 669 2.21 7.77 -6.95
C VAL A 669 2.73 9.06 -6.34
N ALA A 670 2.69 10.20 -7.05
CA ALA A 670 3.09 11.49 -6.49
C ALA A 670 2.18 11.98 -5.35
N ALA A 671 0.96 11.44 -5.27
CA ALA A 671 0.04 11.69 -4.16
C ALA A 671 0.28 10.76 -2.95
N CYS A 672 1.13 9.74 -3.08
CA CYS A 672 1.56 8.92 -1.95
C CYS A 672 2.42 9.74 -0.99
N ARG A 673 2.32 9.45 0.31
CA ARG A 673 3.11 10.15 1.31
C ARG A 673 4.53 9.61 1.27
N MET A 674 5.49 10.43 0.86
CA MET A 674 6.91 10.08 0.91
C MET A 674 7.37 9.93 2.36
N ARG A 675 8.15 8.87 2.63
CA ARG A 675 8.58 8.47 3.97
C ARG A 675 10.05 8.05 4.02
N HIS A 676 10.86 8.52 3.06
CA HIS A 676 12.26 8.12 2.96
C HIS A 676 13.00 8.26 4.30
N PRO A 677 14.00 7.41 4.56
CA PRO A 677 14.77 7.49 5.79
C PRO A 677 15.48 8.85 5.87
N GLN A 678 14.95 9.76 6.67
CA GLN A 678 15.55 11.05 7.00
C GLN A 678 16.17 10.92 8.38
N TRP A 679 17.41 10.45 8.41
CA TRP A 679 18.14 10.27 9.66
C TRP A 679 18.45 11.65 10.25
N GLN A 680 17.89 11.96 11.42
CA GLN A 680 18.16 13.24 12.10
C GLN A 680 19.55 13.28 12.74
N THR A 681 20.21 12.12 12.85
CA THR A 681 21.51 11.97 13.50
C THR A 681 22.53 11.38 12.53
N ASP A 682 23.59 12.14 12.25
CA ASP A 682 24.71 11.66 11.45
C ASP A 682 25.57 10.68 12.26
N THR A 683 25.87 9.55 11.64
CA THR A 683 27.07 8.79 11.99
C THR A 683 28.23 9.47 11.26
N PRO A 684 29.25 10.00 11.96
CA PRO A 684 30.15 11.02 11.42
C PRO A 684 31.08 10.52 10.29
N GLU A 685 31.47 11.50 9.46
CA GLU A 685 32.36 11.52 8.27
C GLU A 685 31.73 11.20 6.90
N ASP A 686 31.09 12.23 6.33
CA ASP A 686 31.29 12.73 4.94
C ASP A 686 31.40 14.28 4.97
N GLU A 687 32.05 14.84 6.01
CA GLU A 687 32.42 16.26 6.04
C GLU A 687 33.81 16.44 5.42
N MET A 688 33.87 16.39 4.09
CA MET A 688 34.80 17.22 3.34
C MET A 688 34.01 17.93 2.24
N ALA A 689 33.87 19.24 2.42
CA ALA A 689 33.30 20.25 1.51
C ALA A 689 31.77 20.42 1.51
N ALA A 690 31.24 21.07 2.56
CA ALA A 690 30.03 21.88 2.46
C ALA A 690 29.95 22.94 3.57
N GLU A 691 30.96 23.80 3.72
CA GLU A 691 30.71 25.12 4.31
C GLU A 691 30.04 25.98 3.24
N GLU A 692 28.71 25.92 3.17
CA GLU A 692 27.79 27.03 2.81
C GLU A 692 26.36 26.49 2.67
N SER A 693 25.64 26.38 3.80
CA SER A 693 24.17 26.29 3.80
C SER A 693 23.60 26.66 5.17
N PHE A 694 23.90 27.86 5.65
CA PHE A 694 23.07 28.50 6.68
C PHE A 694 21.96 29.29 5.97
N ASN A 695 20.84 28.63 5.68
CA ASN A 695 19.49 29.21 5.58
C ASN A 695 18.48 28.16 5.07
N ASP A 696 18.10 27.18 5.89
CA ASP A 696 16.75 26.58 5.75
C ASP A 696 16.26 25.86 7.01
N SER A 697 16.46 26.48 8.18
CA SER A 697 15.95 25.95 9.46
C SER A 697 15.10 26.99 10.17
N LEU A 698 13.95 27.32 9.58
CA LEU A 698 12.86 28.05 10.24
C LEU A 698 11.49 27.68 9.61
N LYS A 699 11.16 26.38 9.55
CA LYS A 699 9.79 25.95 9.20
C LYS A 699 9.11 24.95 10.14
N ASP A 700 9.77 24.44 11.18
CA ASP A 700 9.13 23.44 12.08
C ASP A 700 9.18 23.82 13.57
N VAL A 701 8.81 25.06 13.90
CA VAL A 701 8.43 25.43 15.28
C VAL A 701 7.19 26.32 15.27
N GLN A 702 6.07 25.79 14.78
CA GLN A 702 4.74 26.31 15.11
C GLN A 702 3.74 25.15 15.19
N ASP A 703 3.82 24.34 16.25
CA ASP A 703 2.65 23.57 16.70
C ASP A 703 2.67 23.16 18.18
N MET A 704 3.12 24.05 19.06
CA MET A 704 2.74 24.00 20.47
C MET A 704 2.63 25.40 21.09
N SER A 705 1.45 26.00 21.00
CA SER A 705 0.96 26.85 22.11
C SER A 705 -0.55 27.03 22.04
N LEU A 706 -1.25 26.28 22.88
CA LEU A 706 -2.53 26.71 23.44
C LEU A 706 -2.31 28.05 24.18
N ARG A 707 -3.01 29.12 23.79
CA ARG A 707 -3.86 29.96 24.67
C ARG A 707 -4.27 31.29 24.03
N LEU A 708 -5.60 31.51 24.08
CA LEU A 708 -6.32 32.77 24.29
C LEU A 708 -6.39 33.78 23.14
N SER A 709 -7.55 33.73 22.48
CA SER A 709 -8.17 34.81 21.71
C SER A 709 -8.48 36.00 22.61
N VAL A 710 -8.00 37.19 22.25
CA VAL A 710 -8.59 38.49 22.62
C VAL A 710 -8.57 39.37 21.37
N ASP A 711 -9.71 40.01 21.14
CA ASP A 711 -10.08 40.88 20.02
C ASP A 711 -9.10 42.01 19.67
N GLY A 712 -9.15 42.48 18.43
CA GLY A 712 -8.57 43.79 18.07
C GLY A 712 -8.41 44.09 16.57
N ASP A 713 -9.51 44.45 15.92
CA ASP A 713 -9.67 45.45 14.84
C ASP A 713 -8.60 45.70 13.73
N LYS A 714 -9.06 45.44 12.50
CA LYS A 714 -9.20 46.34 11.31
C LYS A 714 -8.03 47.17 10.75
N SER A 715 -8.00 47.10 9.40
CA SER A 715 -7.82 48.19 8.40
C SER A 715 -6.46 48.25 7.69
N SER A 716 -6.41 47.75 6.44
CA SER A 716 -6.20 48.54 5.19
C SER A 716 -4.76 49.05 5.01
N LEU A 717 -4.02 48.71 3.95
CA LEU A 717 -4.24 49.19 2.58
C LEU A 717 -3.40 48.37 1.56
N TYR A 718 -3.98 48.22 0.37
CA TYR A 718 -3.37 47.72 -0.86
C TYR A 718 -2.55 48.81 -1.58
N GLU A 719 -1.80 48.37 -2.60
CA GLU A 719 -1.25 49.10 -3.77
C GLU A 719 0.27 49.36 -3.84
N SER A 720 0.96 48.36 -4.41
CA SER A 720 1.60 48.35 -5.74
C SER A 720 2.46 49.53 -6.26
N LEU A 721 3.66 49.12 -6.71
CA LEU A 721 4.36 49.41 -7.97
C LEU A 721 5.15 50.74 -8.15
N ASP A 722 6.46 50.51 -8.25
CA ASP A 722 7.41 50.92 -9.30
C ASP A 722 8.17 52.26 -9.30
N MET A 723 9.49 52.05 -9.47
CA MET A 723 10.51 52.83 -10.20
C MET A 723 11.21 54.08 -9.60
N SER A 724 12.46 53.79 -9.18
CA SER A 724 13.72 54.40 -9.64
C SER A 724 14.37 55.59 -8.91
N ALA A 725 15.68 55.39 -8.70
CA ALA A 725 16.81 56.33 -8.68
C ALA A 725 17.04 57.26 -7.47
N ALA A 726 18.06 56.87 -6.70
CA ALA A 726 19.18 57.66 -6.21
C ALA A 726 18.90 59.00 -5.47
N SER A 727 19.16 59.03 -4.16
CA SER A 727 20.39 59.62 -3.58
C SER A 727 20.22 59.87 -2.07
N GLY A 728 21.23 59.46 -1.28
CA GLY A 728 21.51 60.00 0.05
C GLY A 728 20.72 59.39 1.22
N ASP A 729 21.33 58.45 1.94
CA ASP A 729 21.85 58.82 3.27
C ASP A 729 22.90 57.83 3.78
N HIS A 730 24.02 58.43 4.18
CA HIS A 730 25.33 57.83 4.36
C HIS A 730 25.59 57.64 5.86
N GLU A 731 24.88 56.73 6.53
CA GLU A 731 25.17 56.44 7.95
C GLU A 731 24.93 55.00 8.39
N VAL A 732 24.23 54.18 7.59
CA VAL A 732 23.98 52.76 7.91
C VAL A 732 25.03 51.80 7.29
N GLN A 733 25.80 52.27 6.29
CA GLN A 733 26.81 51.44 5.61
C GLN A 733 28.14 51.29 6.38
N ASP A 734 28.42 52.15 7.37
CA ASP A 734 29.71 52.13 8.09
C ASP A 734 29.73 51.18 9.30
N GLN A 735 28.58 50.77 9.82
CA GLN A 735 28.52 49.70 10.83
C GLN A 735 28.62 48.30 10.22
N VAL A 736 28.09 48.10 9.01
CA VAL A 736 28.10 46.80 8.32
C VAL A 736 29.50 46.47 7.76
N LYS A 737 30.25 47.47 7.26
CA LYS A 737 31.65 47.28 6.80
C LYS A 737 32.65 46.98 7.91
N ARG A 738 32.35 47.36 9.17
CA ARG A 738 33.24 47.12 10.32
C ARG A 738 33.07 45.72 10.93
N VAL A 739 31.96 45.05 10.64
CA VAL A 739 31.70 43.66 11.04
C VAL A 739 32.24 42.67 10.00
N LEU A 740 32.15 43.01 8.71
CA LEU A 740 32.62 42.15 7.61
C LEU A 740 34.15 42.11 7.44
N SER A 741 34.90 43.07 7.97
CA SER A 741 36.38 43.09 7.88
C SER A 741 37.10 42.26 8.95
N LYS A 742 36.37 41.61 9.86
CA LYS A 742 36.93 40.69 10.86
C LYS A 742 36.85 39.21 10.48
N ILE A 743 36.18 38.86 9.39
CA ILE A 743 35.89 37.44 9.07
C ILE A 743 36.80 36.87 7.98
N ASN A 744 37.49 37.68 7.16
CA ASN A 744 38.32 37.15 6.07
C ASN A 744 39.75 37.71 6.08
N LYS A 745 40.69 36.94 6.63
CA LYS A 745 42.10 36.91 6.20
C LYS A 745 42.74 35.55 6.50
N PRO A 746 43.20 34.80 5.47
CA PRO A 746 44.21 33.77 5.63
C PRO A 746 45.60 34.43 5.51
N ASP A 747 46.55 34.08 6.37
CA ASP A 747 47.95 34.43 6.13
C ASP A 747 48.93 33.41 6.71
N SER A 748 50.00 33.21 5.95
CA SER A 748 50.95 32.09 5.96
C SER A 748 52.29 32.41 6.65
N GLY A 749 52.76 31.49 7.51
CA GLY A 749 54.18 31.23 7.88
C GLY A 749 54.89 32.20 8.85
N PRO A 750 56.02 31.83 9.50
CA PRO A 750 56.90 30.67 9.25
C PRO A 750 57.17 29.74 10.47
N LYS A 751 57.88 28.64 10.18
CA LYS A 751 58.32 27.57 11.08
C LYS A 751 59.25 28.06 12.19
N ASP A 752 59.11 27.48 13.39
CA ASP A 752 60.23 27.11 14.27
C ASP A 752 59.88 25.85 15.08
N HIS A 753 60.90 25.02 15.25
CA HIS A 753 60.89 23.69 15.88
C HIS A 753 60.69 23.77 17.40
N GLU A 754 59.88 22.86 17.99
CA GLU A 754 60.22 22.14 19.23
C GLU A 754 59.24 20.98 19.52
N ASP A 755 59.81 19.85 19.96
CA ASP A 755 59.16 18.60 20.35
C ASP A 755 58.15 18.77 21.51
N GLY A 756 57.01 18.07 21.45
CA GLY A 756 56.07 18.05 22.59
C GLY A 756 54.71 17.40 22.35
N ASN A 757 54.69 16.07 22.34
CA ASN A 757 53.60 15.16 22.73
C ASN A 757 52.29 15.85 23.23
N LYS A 758 51.24 15.98 22.40
CA LYS A 758 49.88 16.35 22.85
C LYS A 758 48.78 15.64 22.06
N LEU A 759 47.79 15.20 22.84
CA LEU A 759 46.66 14.33 22.51
C LEU A 759 45.78 14.90 21.40
N LEU A 760 45.33 14.02 20.50
CA LEU A 760 44.22 14.27 19.58
C LEU A 760 42.92 14.40 20.40
N ASP A 761 42.31 15.58 20.38
CA ASP A 761 40.98 15.81 20.93
C ASP A 761 39.95 15.01 20.12
N ASN A 762 39.40 13.98 20.77
CA ASN A 762 38.24 13.24 20.33
C ASN A 762 36.99 14.12 20.48
N VAL A 763 36.36 14.52 19.38
CA VAL A 763 34.95 14.92 19.43
C VAL A 763 34.13 13.64 19.69
N ALA A 764 33.50 13.58 20.86
CA ALA A 764 32.73 12.43 21.31
C ALA A 764 31.47 12.23 20.45
N SER A 765 31.47 11.23 19.58
CA SER A 765 30.23 10.79 18.91
C SER A 765 29.33 10.06 19.92
N LYS A 766 28.04 10.43 19.98
CA LYS A 766 27.03 9.80 20.85
C LYS A 766 26.67 8.35 20.46
N TYR A 767 27.07 7.92 19.28
CA TYR A 767 26.79 6.58 18.75
C TYR A 767 28.11 5.80 18.58
N PRO A 768 28.11 4.46 18.76
CA PRO A 768 29.35 3.71 18.67
C PRO A 768 29.96 3.84 17.26
N LEU A 769 31.29 3.68 17.13
CA LEU A 769 32.04 3.69 15.86
C LEU A 769 31.75 2.44 15.00
N LEU A 770 30.47 2.24 14.66
CA LEU A 770 29.89 0.98 14.17
C LEU A 770 30.28 0.63 12.72
N ARG A 771 30.65 1.62 11.90
CA ARG A 771 31.10 1.40 10.50
C ARG A 771 32.44 0.64 10.40
N ARG A 772 33.15 0.40 11.51
CA ARG A 772 34.38 -0.41 11.55
C ARG A 772 34.11 -1.92 11.70
N ARG A 773 32.89 -2.33 12.06
CA ARG A 773 32.53 -3.75 12.22
C ARG A 773 32.25 -4.39 10.86
N ARG A 774 32.78 -5.59 10.64
CA ARG A 774 32.60 -6.37 9.38
C ARG A 774 31.65 -7.55 9.54
N LYS A 775 31.36 -7.97 10.77
CA LYS A 775 30.45 -9.07 11.11
C LYS A 775 29.58 -8.67 12.30
N LEU A 776 28.33 -9.15 12.33
CA LEU A 776 27.43 -8.97 13.47
C LEU A 776 26.92 -10.32 13.96
N ILE A 777 27.09 -10.57 15.25
CA ILE A 777 26.49 -11.71 15.94
C ILE A 777 25.17 -11.26 16.55
N VAL A 778 24.08 -11.85 16.10
CA VAL A 778 22.72 -11.57 16.55
C VAL A 778 22.29 -12.72 17.45
N ILE A 779 21.83 -12.42 18.67
CA ILE A 779 21.38 -13.43 19.63
C ILE A 779 19.88 -13.29 19.84
N ALA A 780 19.10 -14.32 19.50
CA ALA A 780 17.63 -14.38 19.63
C ALA A 780 17.21 -15.78 20.12
N LEU A 781 17.54 -16.11 21.37
CA LEU A 781 17.42 -17.47 21.91
C LEU A 781 16.04 -17.81 22.48
N ASP A 782 15.19 -16.83 22.82
CA ASP A 782 13.82 -17.03 23.35
C ASP A 782 13.69 -18.04 24.51
N CYS A 783 14.67 -18.03 25.42
CA CYS A 783 14.75 -18.99 26.52
C CYS A 783 13.97 -18.48 27.76
N TYR A 784 12.70 -18.88 27.83
CA TYR A 784 11.76 -18.48 28.89
C TYR A 784 11.15 -19.69 29.61
N ASP A 785 10.89 -19.53 30.91
CA ASP A 785 10.24 -20.55 31.73
C ASP A 785 8.72 -20.61 31.49
N THR A 786 8.01 -21.49 32.22
CA THR A 786 6.55 -21.64 32.11
C THR A 786 5.74 -20.42 32.55
N SER A 787 6.34 -19.51 33.32
CA SER A 787 5.76 -18.22 33.70
C SER A 787 6.10 -17.10 32.71
N GLY A 788 6.92 -17.42 31.70
CA GLY A 788 7.45 -16.50 30.73
C GLY A 788 8.64 -15.70 31.24
N ALA A 789 9.17 -15.95 32.44
CA ALA A 789 10.36 -15.27 32.94
C ALA A 789 11.63 -15.80 32.24
N PRO A 790 12.65 -14.96 31.98
CA PRO A 790 13.85 -15.40 31.29
C PRO A 790 14.69 -16.35 32.17
N GLU A 791 15.13 -17.47 31.60
CA GLU A 791 15.90 -18.48 32.35
C GLU A 791 17.39 -18.12 32.45
N LYS A 792 18.01 -18.43 33.61
CA LYS A 792 19.47 -18.22 33.81
C LYS A 792 20.34 -18.99 32.80
N LYS A 793 19.80 -20.05 32.19
CA LYS A 793 20.45 -20.81 31.12
C LYS A 793 20.77 -19.93 29.91
N MET A 794 19.90 -18.97 29.57
CA MET A 794 20.14 -18.03 28.47
C MET A 794 21.43 -17.24 28.66
N ILE A 795 21.69 -16.76 29.88
CA ILE A 795 22.92 -16.01 30.22
C ILE A 795 24.16 -16.88 30.02
N GLN A 796 24.12 -18.14 30.43
CA GLN A 796 25.24 -19.06 30.25
C GLN A 796 25.56 -19.25 28.76
N VAL A 797 24.53 -19.44 27.93
CA VAL A 797 24.71 -19.57 26.48
C VAL A 797 25.27 -18.29 25.86
N VAL A 798 24.79 -17.11 26.26
CA VAL A 798 25.33 -15.81 25.80
C VAL A 798 26.81 -15.68 26.15
N GLN A 799 27.21 -16.05 27.37
CA GLN A 799 28.62 -16.03 27.78
C GLN A 799 29.47 -16.99 26.96
N GLU A 800 28.98 -18.19 26.66
CA GLU A 800 29.68 -19.15 25.79
C GLU A 800 29.80 -18.65 24.34
N ILE A 801 28.80 -17.95 23.81
CA ILE A 801 28.87 -17.29 22.49
C ILE A 801 29.97 -16.22 22.50
N PHE A 802 30.03 -15.36 23.53
CA PHE A 802 31.10 -14.37 23.65
C PHE A 802 32.48 -15.02 23.71
N LYS A 803 32.64 -16.10 24.47
CA LYS A 803 33.89 -16.87 24.52
C LYS A 803 34.24 -17.45 23.15
N ALA A 804 33.29 -18.09 22.47
CA ALA A 804 33.50 -18.71 21.17
C ALA A 804 33.99 -17.72 20.12
N VAL A 805 33.42 -16.51 20.09
CA VAL A 805 33.84 -15.46 19.15
C VAL A 805 35.20 -14.88 19.53
N ARG A 806 35.52 -14.77 20.83
CA ARG A 806 36.82 -14.27 21.33
C ARG A 806 37.98 -15.26 21.13
N LEU A 807 37.72 -16.54 20.88
CA LEU A 807 38.75 -17.54 20.54
C LEU A 807 39.49 -17.19 19.23
N ASP A 808 38.84 -16.49 18.29
CA ASP A 808 39.48 -15.95 17.09
C ASP A 808 39.84 -14.48 17.30
N SER A 809 41.05 -14.23 17.80
CA SER A 809 41.51 -12.90 18.22
C SER A 809 41.54 -11.87 17.08
N GLN A 810 41.69 -12.31 15.83
CA GLN A 810 41.68 -11.40 14.66
C GLN A 810 40.25 -11.08 14.22
N SER A 811 39.34 -12.05 14.22
CA SER A 811 37.93 -11.80 13.87
C SER A 811 37.21 -11.02 14.97
N ALA A 812 37.54 -11.25 16.25
CA ALA A 812 36.85 -10.64 17.40
C ALA A 812 36.88 -9.10 17.39
N ARG A 813 37.95 -8.48 16.87
CA ARG A 813 38.08 -7.01 16.82
C ARG A 813 37.06 -6.35 15.88
N PHE A 814 36.65 -7.06 14.82
CA PHE A 814 35.74 -6.55 13.79
C PHE A 814 34.32 -7.11 13.92
N THR A 815 34.04 -7.89 14.96
CA THR A 815 32.72 -8.46 15.22
C THR A 815 31.96 -7.58 16.21
N GLY A 816 30.72 -7.22 15.87
CA GLY A 816 29.77 -6.61 16.79
C GLY A 816 28.74 -7.62 17.31
N PHE A 817 27.98 -7.23 18.33
CA PHE A 817 26.93 -8.05 18.94
C PHE A 817 25.59 -7.31 19.00
N ALA A 818 24.50 -8.01 18.72
CA ALA A 818 23.14 -7.52 18.91
C ALA A 818 22.30 -8.55 19.67
N LEU A 819 21.45 -8.09 20.58
CA LEU A 819 20.49 -8.93 21.30
C LEU A 819 19.07 -8.59 20.86
N LEU A 820 18.30 -9.61 20.48
CA LEU A 820 16.90 -9.51 20.07
C LEU A 820 16.03 -10.28 21.07
N THR A 821 15.02 -9.62 21.64
CA THR A 821 14.18 -10.20 22.69
C THR A 821 12.76 -9.64 22.68
N ALA A 822 11.80 -10.44 23.15
CA ALA A 822 10.43 -9.99 23.42
C ALA A 822 10.30 -9.17 24.72
N MET A 823 11.34 -9.16 25.55
CA MET A 823 11.36 -8.40 26.81
C MET A 823 11.46 -6.90 26.57
N PRO A 824 10.84 -6.06 27.41
CA PRO A 824 11.08 -4.62 27.38
C PRO A 824 12.53 -4.29 27.77
N ALA A 825 13.00 -3.10 27.41
CA ALA A 825 14.38 -2.71 27.63
C ALA A 825 14.79 -2.71 29.12
N SER A 826 13.90 -2.28 30.01
CA SER A 826 14.13 -2.29 31.47
C SER A 826 14.41 -3.70 32.01
N GLU A 827 13.53 -4.66 31.68
CA GLU A 827 13.68 -6.07 32.08
C GLU A 827 14.93 -6.70 31.45
N THR A 828 15.25 -6.34 30.21
CA THR A 828 16.43 -6.85 29.51
C THR A 828 17.73 -6.43 30.20
N VAL A 829 17.84 -5.16 30.61
CA VAL A 829 19.03 -4.66 31.33
C VAL A 829 19.17 -5.32 32.70
N GLU A 830 18.06 -5.44 33.45
CA GLU A 830 18.06 -6.13 34.76
C GLU A 830 18.50 -7.59 34.62
N PHE A 831 18.01 -8.27 33.58
CA PHE A 831 18.36 -9.66 33.29
C PHE A 831 19.85 -9.82 32.94
N LEU A 832 20.40 -8.97 32.07
CA LEU A 832 21.82 -8.98 31.71
C LEU A 832 22.71 -8.68 32.94
N ALA A 833 22.32 -7.72 33.78
CA ALA A 833 23.03 -7.38 35.00
C ALA A 833 23.08 -8.56 35.99
N SER A 834 22.00 -9.36 36.08
CA SER A 834 21.98 -10.58 36.91
C SER A 834 23.04 -11.62 36.49
N GLY A 835 23.44 -11.56 35.20
CA GLY A 835 24.47 -12.42 34.59
C GLY A 835 25.88 -11.84 34.58
N ARG A 836 26.10 -10.66 35.17
CA ARG A 836 27.35 -9.87 35.05
C ARG A 836 27.74 -9.55 33.60
N ILE A 837 26.77 -9.45 32.70
CA ILE A 837 26.99 -8.97 31.32
C ILE A 837 26.61 -7.50 31.30
N GLN A 838 27.52 -6.64 30.86
CA GLN A 838 27.22 -5.21 30.73
C GLN A 838 26.47 -4.95 29.41
N ALA A 839 25.50 -4.05 29.43
CA ALA A 839 24.76 -3.68 28.22
C ALA A 839 25.69 -3.12 27.11
N ASN A 840 26.80 -2.49 27.50
CA ASN A 840 27.85 -1.97 26.62
C ASN A 840 28.65 -3.07 25.88
N GLU A 841 28.50 -4.34 26.22
CA GLU A 841 29.07 -5.45 25.44
C GLU A 841 28.31 -5.70 24.13
N PHE A 842 27.09 -5.17 24.00
CA PHE A 842 26.31 -5.19 22.77
C PHE A 842 26.48 -3.86 22.01
N ASP A 843 26.40 -3.91 20.69
CA ASP A 843 26.37 -2.74 19.81
C ASP A 843 24.93 -2.26 19.56
N ALA A 844 23.93 -3.15 19.65
CA ALA A 844 22.50 -2.81 19.62
C ALA A 844 21.64 -3.80 20.43
N LEU A 845 20.54 -3.30 20.99
CA LEU A 845 19.52 -4.09 21.67
C LEU A 845 18.18 -3.84 20.98
N VAL A 846 17.52 -4.90 20.53
CA VAL A 846 16.17 -4.87 19.95
C VAL A 846 15.22 -5.53 20.94
N CYS A 847 14.33 -4.72 21.52
CA CYS A 847 13.46 -5.10 22.62
C CYS A 847 12.00 -5.14 22.18
N SER A 848 11.12 -5.65 23.04
CA SER A 848 9.67 -5.63 22.85
C SER A 848 9.24 -6.21 21.49
N SER A 849 9.89 -7.30 21.09
CA SER A 849 9.67 -8.02 19.82
C SER A 849 9.89 -7.17 18.56
N GLY A 850 10.84 -6.23 18.62
CA GLY A 850 11.19 -5.38 17.49
C GLY A 850 10.46 -4.05 17.46
N SER A 851 9.69 -3.69 18.50
CA SER A 851 9.10 -2.34 18.58
C SER A 851 10.08 -1.27 19.06
N GLU A 852 11.22 -1.65 19.64
CA GLU A 852 12.20 -0.71 20.19
C GLU A 852 13.62 -1.13 19.82
N VAL A 853 14.44 -0.16 19.39
CA VAL A 853 15.86 -0.33 19.12
C VAL A 853 16.64 0.64 20.01
N TYR A 854 17.63 0.11 20.72
CA TYR A 854 18.49 0.87 21.62
C TYR A 854 19.97 0.67 21.28
N TYR A 855 20.74 1.74 21.42
CA TYR A 855 22.20 1.70 21.36
C TYR A 855 22.78 2.02 22.75
N PRO A 856 23.67 1.19 23.29
CA PRO A 856 24.39 1.52 24.51
C PRO A 856 25.41 2.64 24.24
N GLY A 857 25.45 3.65 25.10
CA GLY A 857 26.39 4.77 24.96
C GLY A 857 27.85 4.33 25.21
N THR A 858 28.78 4.84 24.40
CA THR A 858 30.21 4.58 24.57
C THR A 858 30.96 5.79 25.14
N TYR A 859 31.70 5.59 26.25
CA TYR A 859 32.78 6.46 26.77
C TYR A 859 32.41 7.88 27.23
N THR A 860 31.29 8.07 27.94
CA THR A 860 31.08 9.27 28.78
C THR A 860 30.83 8.84 30.23
N GLU A 861 30.94 9.77 31.18
CA GLU A 861 30.84 9.54 32.65
C GLU A 861 29.55 8.81 33.13
N GLU A 862 28.61 8.51 32.23
CA GLU A 862 27.39 7.70 32.44
C GLU A 862 27.52 6.30 31.79
N ASP A 863 28.51 5.49 32.21
CA ASP A 863 28.71 4.12 31.73
C ASP A 863 27.42 3.27 31.82
N GLY A 864 26.91 2.78 30.69
CA GLY A 864 25.83 1.78 30.64
C GLY A 864 24.42 2.29 30.33
N LYS A 865 24.24 3.59 30.05
CA LYS A 865 22.92 4.15 29.71
C LYS A 865 22.51 3.80 28.27
N LEU A 866 21.30 3.27 28.12
CA LEU A 866 20.71 2.95 26.81
C LEU A 866 20.08 4.18 26.18
N PHE A 867 20.40 4.44 24.91
CA PHE A 867 19.80 5.50 24.11
C PHE A 867 18.84 4.88 23.08
N PRO A 868 17.54 5.24 23.08
CA PRO A 868 16.61 4.78 22.05
C PRO A 868 16.97 5.38 20.69
N ASP A 869 16.70 4.64 19.61
CA ASP A 869 16.80 5.13 18.24
C ASP A 869 15.52 5.93 17.86
N PRO A 870 15.58 7.28 17.79
CA PRO A 870 14.42 8.09 17.45
C PRO A 870 14.01 7.93 15.98
N ASP A 871 14.96 7.61 15.10
CA ASP A 871 14.70 7.41 13.67
C ASP A 871 13.91 6.10 13.48
N TYR A 872 14.25 5.04 14.22
CA TYR A 872 13.49 3.78 14.22
C TYR A 872 12.06 3.95 14.74
N SER A 873 11.90 4.71 15.83
CA SER A 873 10.56 5.01 16.37
C SER A 873 9.68 5.70 15.31
N SER A 874 10.24 6.68 14.60
CA SER A 874 9.57 7.37 13.49
C SER A 874 9.31 6.45 12.29
N HIS A 875 10.21 5.50 12.03
CA HIS A 875 10.11 4.50 10.96
C HIS A 875 8.89 3.58 11.13
N ILE A 876 8.63 3.11 12.36
CA ILE A 876 7.53 2.18 12.65
C ILE A 876 6.21 2.87 13.05
N ASP A 877 6.20 4.19 13.27
CA ASP A 877 5.01 4.94 13.69
C ASP A 877 3.94 5.04 12.59
N TYR A 878 4.30 4.78 11.34
CA TYR A 878 3.41 4.97 10.21
C TYR A 878 2.11 4.15 10.33
N ARG A 879 0.98 4.86 10.39
CA ARG A 879 -0.40 4.32 10.55
C ARG A 879 -0.62 3.54 11.84
N TRP A 880 0.24 3.71 12.84
CA TRP A 880 0.09 3.06 14.12
C TRP A 880 -1.09 3.64 14.91
N GLY A 881 -2.00 2.75 15.33
CA GLY A 881 -3.34 3.09 15.83
C GLY A 881 -3.59 2.78 17.31
N CYS A 882 -2.57 2.92 18.17
CA CYS A 882 -2.52 2.36 19.53
C CYS A 882 -3.87 2.36 20.30
N GLU A 883 -4.48 3.53 20.50
CA GLU A 883 -5.73 3.68 21.27
C GLU A 883 -6.94 2.95 20.66
N GLY A 884 -7.08 2.97 19.33
CA GLY A 884 -8.14 2.27 18.61
C GLY A 884 -7.96 0.75 18.65
N LEU A 885 -6.69 0.32 18.61
CA LEU A 885 -6.28 -1.06 18.66
C LEU A 885 -6.61 -1.69 20.02
N LYS A 886 -6.19 -1.06 21.13
CA LYS A 886 -6.42 -1.54 22.50
C LYS A 886 -7.88 -1.89 22.77
N LYS A 887 -8.80 -0.97 22.43
CA LYS A 887 -10.25 -1.16 22.64
C LYS A 887 -10.83 -2.27 21.78
N THR A 888 -10.35 -2.42 20.56
CA THR A 888 -10.86 -3.44 19.62
C THR A 888 -10.37 -4.82 20.03
N ILE A 889 -9.11 -4.93 20.41
CA ILE A 889 -8.46 -6.20 20.74
C ILE A 889 -8.96 -6.73 22.08
N TRP A 890 -9.13 -5.85 23.07
CA TRP A 890 -9.78 -6.22 24.32
C TRP A 890 -11.16 -6.86 24.09
N LYS A 891 -11.94 -6.34 23.14
CA LYS A 891 -13.24 -6.90 22.76
C LYS A 891 -13.11 -8.22 21.99
N LEU A 892 -12.17 -8.31 21.05
CA LEU A 892 -11.98 -9.52 20.24
C LEU A 892 -11.50 -10.72 21.04
N LEU A 893 -10.66 -10.48 22.03
CA LEU A 893 -10.08 -11.50 22.89
C LEU A 893 -11.03 -11.96 24.00
N ASN A 894 -11.91 -11.07 24.49
CA ASN A 894 -12.89 -11.39 25.53
C ASN A 894 -14.30 -11.71 25.00
N ALA A 895 -14.54 -11.60 23.69
CA ALA A 895 -15.80 -12.03 23.09
C ALA A 895 -15.84 -13.56 23.00
N SER A 896 -16.73 -14.20 23.76
CA SER A 896 -17.09 -15.60 23.56
C SER A 896 -17.82 -15.75 22.21
N ASP A 897 -17.44 -16.77 21.43
CA ASP A 897 -18.20 -17.16 20.25
C ASP A 897 -19.55 -17.76 20.73
N GLY A 898 -20.58 -16.91 20.83
CA GLY A 898 -21.98 -17.34 20.87
C GLY A 898 -22.73 -17.33 22.21
N GLU A 899 -22.11 -17.10 23.37
CA GLU A 899 -22.86 -17.02 24.64
C GLU A 899 -22.64 -15.71 25.41
N ARG A 900 -23.69 -14.89 25.47
CA ARG A 900 -23.81 -13.78 26.43
C ARG A 900 -23.96 -14.33 27.85
N LYS A 901 -22.86 -14.62 28.55
CA LYS A 901 -22.89 -14.86 30.01
C LYS A 901 -21.75 -14.12 30.74
N SER A 902 -22.16 -13.45 31.81
CA SER A 902 -21.45 -12.78 32.92
C SER A 902 -19.99 -12.33 32.77
N VAL A 903 -19.79 -11.04 33.02
CA VAL A 903 -18.57 -10.20 32.94
C VAL A 903 -17.48 -10.50 34.01
N SER A 904 -17.44 -11.66 34.66
CA SER A 904 -16.64 -11.81 35.90
C SER A 904 -15.26 -12.47 35.81
N SER A 905 -14.75 -12.89 34.65
CA SER A 905 -13.31 -13.21 34.54
C SER A 905 -12.77 -13.06 33.12
N SER A 906 -12.04 -11.97 32.83
CA SER A 906 -11.31 -11.85 31.57
C SER A 906 -10.19 -12.90 31.51
N HIS A 907 -10.13 -13.67 30.42
CA HIS A 907 -9.11 -14.69 30.20
C HIS A 907 -7.74 -14.09 29.86
N ILE A 908 -7.73 -12.80 29.50
CA ILE A 908 -6.56 -12.03 29.13
C ILE A 908 -6.61 -10.68 29.87
N GLU A 909 -5.45 -10.20 30.30
CA GLU A 909 -5.27 -8.92 31.03
C GLU A 909 -4.21 -8.07 30.33
N GLU A 910 -4.32 -6.75 30.37
CA GLU A 910 -3.31 -5.86 29.78
C GLU A 910 -2.05 -5.87 30.66
N ASP A 911 -0.90 -6.18 30.08
CA ASP A 911 0.39 -6.12 30.76
C ASP A 911 0.97 -4.71 30.57
N LEU A 912 0.60 -3.80 31.47
CA LEU A 912 1.08 -2.42 31.46
C LEU A 912 2.59 -2.30 31.66
N LYS A 913 3.25 -3.31 32.25
CA LYS A 913 4.71 -3.27 32.47
C LYS A 913 5.50 -3.55 31.19
N SER A 914 4.98 -4.45 30.37
CA SER A 914 5.60 -4.84 29.10
C SER A 914 5.06 -4.06 27.89
N SER A 915 4.09 -3.16 28.10
CA SER A 915 3.52 -2.32 27.04
C SER A 915 4.28 -1.00 26.93
N ASN A 916 4.48 -0.53 25.70
CA ASN A 916 5.09 0.77 25.38
C ASN A 916 4.26 1.51 24.30
N ALA A 917 4.81 2.57 23.70
CA ALA A 917 4.09 3.36 22.69
C ALA A 917 3.79 2.55 21.40
N HIS A 918 4.69 1.65 21.00
CA HIS A 918 4.65 0.86 19.76
C HIS A 918 4.52 -0.65 20.01
N CYS A 919 4.20 -1.07 21.23
CA CYS A 919 3.94 -2.46 21.58
C CYS A 919 2.83 -2.51 22.64
N ILE A 920 1.76 -3.20 22.31
CA ILE A 920 0.67 -3.47 23.25
C ILE A 920 0.80 -4.92 23.70
N SER A 921 1.06 -5.13 24.98
CA SER A 921 1.29 -6.46 25.56
C SER A 921 0.10 -6.90 26.41
N TYR A 922 -0.31 -8.15 26.24
CA TYR A 922 -1.38 -8.79 27.00
C TYR A 922 -0.87 -10.07 27.68
N LEU A 923 -1.24 -10.26 28.95
CA LEU A 923 -0.96 -11.46 29.72
C LEU A 923 -2.08 -12.50 29.53
N ILE A 924 -1.70 -13.73 29.19
CA ILE A 924 -2.62 -14.83 28.92
C ILE A 924 -2.71 -15.69 30.19
N LYS A 925 -3.90 -15.73 30.81
CA LYS A 925 -4.13 -16.54 32.02
C LYS A 925 -4.45 -17.99 31.70
N ASP A 926 -5.09 -18.24 30.56
CA ASP A 926 -5.52 -19.56 30.10
C ASP A 926 -5.14 -19.76 28.63
N ALA A 927 -4.05 -20.50 28.39
CA ALA A 927 -3.55 -20.78 27.05
C ALA A 927 -4.50 -21.63 26.20
N SER A 928 -5.41 -22.41 26.82
CA SER A 928 -6.35 -23.26 26.08
C SER A 928 -7.43 -22.46 25.34
N LYS A 929 -7.67 -21.22 25.77
CA LYS A 929 -8.63 -20.28 25.17
C LYS A 929 -7.98 -19.25 24.26
N ALA A 930 -6.65 -19.32 24.09
CA ALA A 930 -5.92 -18.43 23.22
C ALA A 930 -6.27 -18.71 21.75
N ARG A 931 -6.59 -17.65 20.99
CA ARG A 931 -6.86 -17.75 19.56
C ARG A 931 -5.55 -17.81 18.79
N LYS A 932 -5.51 -18.53 17.67
CA LYS A 932 -4.32 -18.56 16.79
C LYS A 932 -4.06 -17.19 16.17
N VAL A 933 -2.81 -16.91 15.82
CA VAL A 933 -2.39 -15.63 15.21
C VAL A 933 -3.12 -15.39 13.89
N ASP A 934 -3.25 -16.40 13.02
CA ASP A 934 -3.97 -16.28 11.73
C ASP A 934 -5.41 -15.74 11.88
N ASP A 935 -6.20 -16.30 12.82
CA ASP A 935 -7.59 -15.89 13.05
C ASP A 935 -7.67 -14.45 13.59
N LEU A 936 -6.76 -14.10 14.51
CA LEU A 936 -6.70 -12.75 15.03
C LEU A 936 -6.31 -11.74 13.94
N ARG A 937 -5.29 -12.07 13.14
CA ARG A 937 -4.83 -11.24 12.01
C ARG A 937 -5.96 -11.02 11.01
N GLN A 938 -6.67 -12.07 10.61
CA GLN A 938 -7.86 -11.98 9.75
C GLN A 938 -8.92 -11.02 10.33
N LYS A 939 -9.25 -11.16 11.63
CA LYS A 939 -10.24 -10.30 12.29
C LYS A 939 -9.80 -8.83 12.37
N LEU A 940 -8.51 -8.56 12.49
CA LEU A 940 -7.96 -7.20 12.50
C LEU A 940 -8.00 -6.58 11.09
N ARG A 941 -7.63 -7.35 10.06
CA ARG A 941 -7.70 -6.96 8.65
C ARG A 941 -9.11 -6.53 8.23
N MET A 942 -10.13 -7.34 8.53
CA MET A 942 -11.53 -7.02 8.23
C MET A 942 -12.04 -5.72 8.87
N ARG A 943 -11.35 -5.20 9.89
CA ARG A 943 -11.67 -3.94 10.58
C ARG A 943 -10.80 -2.76 10.14
N GLY A 944 -9.90 -2.99 9.17
CA GLY A 944 -8.91 -2.03 8.68
C GLY A 944 -7.76 -1.77 9.64
N LEU A 945 -7.50 -2.64 10.62
CA LEU A 945 -6.41 -2.47 11.58
C LEU A 945 -5.19 -3.26 11.10
N ARG A 946 -4.11 -2.55 10.74
CA ARG A 946 -2.86 -3.13 10.21
C ARG A 946 -1.81 -3.18 11.31
N CYS A 947 -1.52 -4.38 11.78
CA CYS A 947 -0.54 -4.61 12.84
C CYS A 947 -0.08 -6.06 12.82
N HIS A 948 1.03 -6.35 13.49
CA HIS A 948 1.58 -7.68 13.61
C HIS A 948 1.28 -8.23 15.02
N PRO A 949 0.28 -9.12 15.16
CA PRO A 949 0.05 -9.85 16.41
C PRO A 949 1.01 -11.05 16.51
N MET A 950 1.60 -11.26 17.68
CA MET A 950 2.50 -12.37 17.96
C MET A 950 2.36 -12.89 19.40
N TYR A 951 2.58 -14.19 19.58
CA TYR A 951 2.74 -14.78 20.91
C TYR A 951 4.22 -14.91 21.25
N CYS A 952 4.56 -14.53 22.47
CA CYS A 952 5.93 -14.52 22.94
C CYS A 952 6.05 -15.07 24.37
N ARG A 953 7.29 -15.37 24.78
CA ARG A 953 7.64 -15.80 26.14
C ARG A 953 6.91 -17.08 26.54
N SER A 954 7.11 -18.15 25.77
CA SER A 954 6.49 -19.47 26.01
C SER A 954 4.95 -19.44 26.00
N SER A 955 4.37 -18.68 25.07
CA SER A 955 2.91 -18.44 24.94
C SER A 955 2.22 -17.80 26.16
N THR A 956 2.97 -17.13 27.04
CA THR A 956 2.41 -16.46 28.23
C THR A 956 1.94 -15.04 27.94
N ARG A 957 2.50 -14.40 26.91
CA ARG A 957 2.13 -13.04 26.50
C ARG A 957 1.81 -12.97 25.02
N MET A 958 0.88 -12.09 24.68
CA MET A 958 0.57 -11.71 23.31
C MET A 958 0.99 -10.25 23.12
N GLN A 959 1.90 -10.00 22.19
CA GLN A 959 2.35 -8.67 21.83
C GLN A 959 1.81 -8.27 20.46
N ILE A 960 1.55 -6.98 20.31
CA ILE A 960 1.00 -6.42 19.08
C ILE A 960 1.80 -5.19 18.75
N VAL A 961 2.49 -5.27 17.62
CA VAL A 961 3.43 -4.26 17.15
C VAL A 961 2.96 -3.69 15.81
N PRO A 962 3.48 -2.52 15.38
CA PRO A 962 3.22 -1.97 14.06
C PRO A 962 3.45 -2.97 12.93
N LEU A 963 2.75 -2.79 11.81
CA LEU A 963 2.87 -3.70 10.65
C LEU A 963 4.32 -3.81 10.15
N LEU A 964 5.08 -2.71 10.19
CA LEU A 964 6.46 -2.64 9.69
C LEU A 964 7.50 -3.02 10.77
N ALA A 965 7.05 -3.43 11.95
CA ALA A 965 7.91 -3.83 13.05
C ALA A 965 7.86 -5.35 13.24
N SER A 966 9.05 -5.96 13.24
CA SER A 966 9.29 -7.31 13.73
C SER A 966 10.77 -7.43 14.05
N ARG A 967 11.19 -8.50 14.73
CA ARG A 967 12.62 -8.73 14.99
C ARG A 967 13.42 -8.88 13.68
N ALA A 968 12.84 -9.55 12.67
CA ALA A 968 13.46 -9.70 11.36
C ALA A 968 13.52 -8.37 10.59
N GLN A 969 12.46 -7.56 10.62
CA GLN A 969 12.47 -6.21 10.00
C GLN A 969 13.43 -5.25 10.71
N ALA A 970 13.56 -5.34 12.03
CA ALA A 970 14.56 -4.57 12.77
C ALA A 970 16.00 -4.90 12.32
N LEU A 971 16.31 -6.16 11.99
CA LEU A 971 17.61 -6.53 11.41
C LEU A 971 17.83 -5.89 10.04
N ARG A 972 16.81 -5.86 9.18
CA ARG A 972 16.88 -5.17 7.88
C ARG A 972 17.02 -3.66 8.03
N TYR A 973 16.33 -3.06 9.00
CA TYR A 973 16.53 -1.67 9.36
C TYR A 973 17.97 -1.40 9.79
N LEU A 974 18.55 -2.25 10.67
CA LEU A 974 19.95 -2.14 11.06
C LEU A 974 20.89 -2.30 9.85
N PHE A 975 20.58 -3.18 8.89
CA PHE A 975 21.32 -3.27 7.64
C PHE A 975 21.28 -1.94 6.86
N VAL A 976 20.10 -1.34 6.66
CA VAL A 976 19.95 -0.07 5.94
C VAL A 976 20.68 1.06 6.68
N ARG A 977 20.51 1.14 8.01
CA ARG A 977 21.12 2.16 8.87
C ARG A 977 22.64 2.04 8.94
N TRP A 978 23.16 0.82 9.04
CA TRP A 978 24.60 0.55 9.23
C TRP A 978 25.36 0.21 7.94
N ARG A 979 24.66 0.08 6.81
CA ARG A 979 25.20 -0.37 5.52
C ARG A 979 25.98 -1.70 5.61
N MET A 980 25.58 -2.59 6.50
CA MET A 980 26.24 -3.87 6.74
C MET A 980 25.40 -5.04 6.20
N ASN A 981 25.84 -5.63 5.08
CA ASN A 981 25.14 -6.71 4.39
C ASN A 981 24.62 -7.81 5.33
N VAL A 982 23.34 -8.20 5.19
CA VAL A 982 22.68 -9.27 5.97
C VAL A 982 23.45 -10.59 5.88
N ALA A 983 24.11 -10.87 4.75
CA ALA A 983 24.98 -12.02 4.60
C ALA A 983 26.16 -12.05 5.59
N ASN A 984 26.54 -10.91 6.18
CA ASN A 984 27.57 -10.81 7.23
C ASN A 984 27.02 -10.93 8.66
N MET A 985 25.71 -11.13 8.82
CA MET A 985 25.07 -11.38 10.10
C MET A 985 25.04 -12.88 10.41
N TYR A 986 25.25 -13.23 11.68
CA TYR A 986 25.16 -14.59 12.21
C TYR A 986 24.11 -14.61 13.31
N VAL A 987 22.99 -15.30 13.10
CA VAL A 987 21.84 -15.32 13.99
C VAL A 987 21.84 -16.61 14.81
N PHE A 988 21.86 -16.48 16.13
CA PHE A 988 21.72 -17.59 17.08
C PHE A 988 20.28 -17.70 17.55
N LEU A 989 19.67 -18.87 17.29
CA LEU A 989 18.27 -19.18 17.62
C LEU A 989 18.16 -20.43 18.50
N GLY A 990 17.06 -20.53 19.24
CA GLY A 990 16.64 -21.81 19.84
C GLY A 990 16.10 -22.80 18.80
N GLU A 991 15.84 -24.04 19.22
CA GLU A 991 15.11 -25.06 18.42
C GLU A 991 13.65 -24.66 18.16
N SER A 992 13.06 -23.98 19.13
CA SER A 992 11.73 -23.36 19.10
C SER A 992 11.84 -21.91 19.56
N GLY A 993 10.82 -21.07 19.32
CA GLY A 993 10.88 -19.66 19.67
C GLY A 993 9.52 -18.98 19.70
N ASP A 994 9.52 -17.65 19.66
CA ASP A 994 8.29 -16.87 19.53
C ASP A 994 7.68 -17.00 18.12
N THR A 995 6.46 -16.50 17.90
CA THR A 995 5.74 -16.80 16.64
C THR A 995 6.35 -16.22 15.36
N ASP A 996 7.33 -15.30 15.46
CA ASP A 996 8.13 -14.77 14.35
C ASP A 996 9.40 -15.61 14.06
N TYR A 997 9.57 -16.75 14.74
CA TYR A 997 10.72 -17.65 14.61
C TYR A 997 11.08 -18.02 13.16
N GLU A 998 10.08 -18.25 12.31
CA GLU A 998 10.31 -18.65 10.92
C GLU A 998 10.91 -17.52 10.07
N GLU A 999 10.51 -16.27 10.32
CA GLU A 999 11.09 -15.08 9.67
C GLU A 999 12.56 -14.88 10.07
N MET A 1000 12.92 -15.30 11.29
CA MET A 1000 14.28 -15.21 11.81
C MET A 1000 15.23 -16.29 11.25
N ILE A 1001 14.69 -17.39 10.69
CA ILE A 1001 15.50 -18.43 10.05
C ILE A 1001 15.75 -18.11 8.58
N ALA A 1002 14.73 -17.63 7.86
CA ALA A 1002 14.77 -17.42 6.43
C ALA A 1002 15.50 -16.10 6.06
N GLY A 1003 16.37 -16.14 5.04
CA GLY A 1003 17.15 -14.99 4.59
C GLY A 1003 18.56 -15.38 4.16
N THR A 1004 19.39 -14.36 3.92
CA THR A 1004 20.81 -14.54 3.53
C THR A 1004 21.77 -14.59 4.72
N HIS A 1005 21.31 -14.27 5.93
CA HIS A 1005 22.10 -14.39 7.15
C HIS A 1005 22.40 -15.85 7.48
N LYS A 1006 23.47 -16.06 8.24
CA LYS A 1006 23.89 -17.40 8.67
C LYS A 1006 23.22 -17.74 9.99
N THR A 1007 22.53 -18.86 10.07
CA THR A 1007 21.72 -19.22 11.25
C THR A 1007 22.34 -20.39 12.00
N ILE A 1008 22.44 -20.27 13.32
CA ILE A 1008 22.90 -21.33 14.22
C ILE A 1008 21.75 -21.67 15.16
N ILE A 1009 21.23 -22.90 15.05
CA ILE A 1009 20.13 -23.41 15.85
C ILE A 1009 20.70 -24.20 17.04
N MET A 1010 20.34 -23.77 18.25
CA MET A 1010 20.82 -24.33 19.51
C MET A 1010 19.79 -25.32 20.06
N LYS A 1011 20.03 -26.61 19.81
CA LYS A 1011 19.09 -27.69 20.13
C LYS A 1011 19.07 -28.02 21.62
N GLY A 1012 17.88 -28.07 22.21
CA GLY A 1012 17.70 -28.33 23.65
C GLY A 1012 17.97 -27.13 24.57
N VAL A 1013 18.21 -25.92 24.03
CA VAL A 1013 18.34 -24.70 24.84
C VAL A 1013 16.97 -24.19 25.29
N VAL A 1014 16.00 -24.13 24.38
CA VAL A 1014 14.62 -23.69 24.64
C VAL A 1014 13.75 -24.91 24.96
N GLY A 1015 13.06 -24.88 26.10
CA GLY A 1015 12.20 -25.99 26.52
C GLY A 1015 10.82 -26.00 25.85
N LYS A 1016 10.21 -24.82 25.64
CA LYS A 1016 8.88 -24.67 25.04
C LYS A 1016 8.79 -23.36 24.26
N GLY A 1017 8.43 -23.42 22.98
CA GLY A 1017 8.18 -22.25 22.14
C GLY A 1017 6.71 -21.79 22.11
N SER A 1018 6.41 -20.88 21.19
CA SER A 1018 5.08 -20.31 20.95
C SER A 1018 4.50 -20.67 19.57
N GLU A 1019 5.23 -21.44 18.76
CA GLU A 1019 4.85 -21.78 17.37
C GLU A 1019 3.50 -22.49 17.24
N GLU A 1020 3.06 -23.24 18.27
CA GLU A 1020 1.76 -23.89 18.25
C GLU A 1020 0.63 -22.89 18.03
N LEU A 1021 0.72 -21.67 18.56
CA LEU A 1021 -0.32 -20.64 18.44
C LEU A 1021 -0.26 -19.83 17.14
N LEU A 1022 0.71 -20.07 16.25
CA LEU A 1022 0.86 -19.30 15.02
C LEU A 1022 -0.29 -19.58 14.03
N ARG A 1023 -0.42 -20.83 13.58
CA ARG A 1023 -1.30 -21.17 12.44
C ARG A 1023 -2.57 -21.93 12.80
N THR A 1024 -3.59 -21.79 11.96
CA THR A 1024 -4.83 -22.59 12.02
C THR A 1024 -4.74 -23.86 11.17
N SER A 1025 -5.60 -24.85 11.46
CA SER A 1025 -5.71 -26.08 10.67
C SER A 1025 -6.17 -25.76 9.24
N GLY A 1026 -5.27 -25.91 8.26
CA GLY A 1026 -5.51 -25.58 6.85
C GLY A 1026 -4.82 -24.30 6.35
N SER A 1027 -3.98 -23.66 7.18
CA SER A 1027 -3.03 -22.63 6.75
C SER A 1027 -1.85 -23.24 5.95
N TYR A 1028 -0.93 -22.41 5.48
CA TYR A 1028 0.29 -22.86 4.80
C TYR A 1028 1.32 -23.42 5.79
N LEU A 1029 2.34 -24.12 5.28
CA LEU A 1029 3.30 -24.86 6.11
C LEU A 1029 4.57 -24.04 6.35
N ARG A 1030 5.36 -24.45 7.36
CA ARG A 1030 6.70 -23.87 7.63
C ARG A 1030 7.61 -23.98 6.41
N ASP A 1031 7.55 -25.11 5.70
CA ASP A 1031 8.35 -25.39 4.50
C ASP A 1031 8.03 -24.43 3.34
N ASP A 1032 6.92 -23.70 3.41
CA ASP A 1032 6.56 -22.65 2.44
C ASP A 1032 7.19 -21.28 2.77
N ILE A 1033 7.90 -21.16 3.91
CA ILE A 1033 8.68 -19.97 4.31
C ILE A 1033 10.17 -20.30 4.43
N VAL A 1034 10.50 -21.45 5.04
CA VAL A 1034 11.88 -21.85 5.31
C VAL A 1034 12.20 -23.09 4.48
N PRO A 1035 13.27 -23.09 3.66
CA PRO A 1035 13.64 -24.28 2.91
C PRO A 1035 14.02 -25.42 3.89
N PRO A 1036 13.61 -26.67 3.61
CA PRO A 1036 13.82 -27.80 4.53
C PRO A 1036 15.31 -28.13 4.76
N GLN A 1037 16.17 -27.79 3.79
CA GLN A 1037 17.61 -27.85 3.91
C GLN A 1037 18.20 -26.54 3.41
N SER A 1038 18.96 -25.85 4.26
CA SER A 1038 19.71 -24.66 3.89
C SER A 1038 21.16 -24.79 4.32
N PRO A 1039 22.12 -24.53 3.42
CA PRO A 1039 23.55 -24.55 3.75
C PRO A 1039 23.98 -23.37 4.65
N LEU A 1040 23.10 -22.38 4.83
CA LEU A 1040 23.28 -21.25 5.74
C LEU A 1040 22.89 -21.59 7.19
N VAL A 1041 22.30 -22.77 7.43
CA VAL A 1041 21.86 -23.21 8.75
C VAL A 1041 22.79 -24.29 9.30
N ALA A 1042 23.27 -24.13 10.53
CA ALA A 1042 23.96 -25.17 11.29
C ALA A 1042 23.25 -25.45 12.62
N ILE A 1043 23.34 -26.69 13.10
CA ILE A 1043 22.69 -27.13 14.33
C ILE A 1043 23.77 -27.52 15.35
N VAL A 1044 23.68 -26.98 16.56
CA VAL A 1044 24.52 -27.35 17.71
C VAL A 1044 23.67 -28.13 18.69
N ASN A 1045 24.10 -29.35 19.03
CA ASN A 1045 23.36 -30.25 19.92
C ASN A 1045 23.84 -30.13 21.38
N GLY A 1046 22.91 -29.93 22.32
CA GLY A 1046 23.18 -30.04 23.75
C GLY A 1046 22.54 -28.93 24.57
N GLU A 1047 22.13 -29.24 25.80
CA GLU A 1047 21.48 -28.27 26.69
C GLU A 1047 22.42 -27.15 27.17
N ALA A 1048 23.73 -27.39 27.19
CA ALA A 1048 24.76 -26.42 27.55
C ALA A 1048 25.94 -26.50 26.56
N PRO A 1049 25.80 -25.91 25.35
CA PRO A 1049 26.79 -26.02 24.30
C PRO A 1049 28.09 -25.32 24.69
N ARG A 1050 29.23 -25.95 24.40
CA ARG A 1050 30.55 -25.41 24.75
C ARG A 1050 31.02 -24.41 23.68
N ALA A 1051 31.85 -23.44 24.08
CA ALA A 1051 32.44 -22.46 23.16
C ALA A 1051 33.10 -23.08 21.91
N ASP A 1052 33.76 -24.24 22.04
CA ASP A 1052 34.42 -24.92 20.91
C ASP A 1052 33.44 -25.45 19.85
N GLU A 1053 32.28 -25.95 20.28
CA GLU A 1053 31.22 -26.45 19.39
C GLU A 1053 30.59 -25.29 18.62
N ILE A 1054 30.34 -24.18 19.31
CA ILE A 1054 29.83 -22.94 18.71
C ILE A 1054 30.83 -22.38 17.69
N ALA A 1055 32.12 -22.36 18.02
CA ALA A 1055 33.17 -21.90 17.12
C ALA A 1055 33.29 -22.78 15.86
N ASN A 1056 33.08 -24.09 15.99
CA ASN A 1056 33.05 -25.01 14.85
C ASN A 1056 31.82 -24.78 13.96
N ALA A 1057 30.63 -24.58 14.54
CA ALA A 1057 29.42 -24.26 13.81
C ALA A 1057 29.55 -22.94 13.03
N LEU A 1058 30.13 -21.90 13.66
CA LEU A 1058 30.44 -20.62 13.01
C LEU A 1058 31.36 -20.80 11.78
N LYS A 1059 32.38 -21.67 11.88
CA LYS A 1059 33.27 -22.00 10.75
C LYS A 1059 32.56 -22.78 9.66
N GLN A 1060 31.63 -23.67 10.00
CA GLN A 1060 30.86 -24.46 9.04
C GLN A 1060 30.00 -23.56 8.16
N VAL A 1061 29.16 -22.71 8.77
CA VAL A 1061 28.28 -21.79 8.00
C VAL A 1061 29.07 -20.73 7.22
N ALA A 1062 30.24 -20.32 7.72
CA ALA A 1062 31.12 -19.41 7.00
C ALA A 1062 31.72 -20.03 5.72
N LYS A 1063 32.05 -21.34 5.74
CA LYS A 1063 32.57 -22.06 4.56
C LYS A 1063 31.48 -22.31 3.53
N SER A 1064 30.29 -22.72 3.95
CA SER A 1064 29.17 -22.99 3.05
C SER A 1064 28.76 -21.76 2.24
N ALA A 1065 28.79 -20.57 2.85
CA ALA A 1065 28.46 -19.32 2.19
C ALA A 1065 29.52 -18.81 1.19
N ALA A 1066 30.75 -19.33 1.22
CA ALA A 1066 31.79 -18.97 0.25
C ALA A 1066 31.69 -19.75 -1.07
N GLY A 1067 30.85 -20.79 -1.12
CA GLY A 1067 30.60 -21.64 -2.30
C GLY A 1067 29.28 -21.35 -3.02
N MET A 1068 28.51 -20.35 -2.58
CA MET A 1068 27.25 -19.86 -3.17
C MET A 1068 27.44 -18.45 -3.74
#